data_AF-A0A069DZH5-F1
#
_entry.id   AF-A0A069DZH5-F1
#
_cell.length_a   1.000
_cell.length_b   1.000
_cell.length_c   1.000
_cell.angle_alpha   90.00
_cell.angle_beta   90.00
_cell.angle_gamma   90.00
#
_symmetry.space_group_name_H-M   'P 1'
#
loop_
_entity.id
_entity.type
_entity.pdbx_description
1 polymer ?
#
loop_
_entity_poly.entity_id
_entity_poly.type
_entity_poly.pdbx_seq_one_letter_code
_entity_poly.pdbx_strand_id
1 'polypeptide(L)'
;DAIDLQECLNDVSKKINLLREEVKDHMNSHYVQLQSVMSNNTNLHVQAGKLLEDVKDLQLRLDTQMKREVAALTEELKKMKDTLDESNMLVDHVNKLLVIDTELSAVQSKKVKNNNHLQIMKHLDTARKYLEKECVDIEYLDIYKTISETITLWYSDSYKEVTKAWEESVNIKYLEMDGNTKTTLLSVSDDRAEVQNILMTLSLLGELPRRISLFANSLYKEILVTIIEKHSTPIKEVKSGSVVLVVSSSVKGTPNSQAESNPPDYAQVLHNLTKAFEYLQETLDYEIDEDTKLLKEVGAYIGEKFINFLDDVCLTCTIPRKRQELEAFSLVIKEILKFDKLLREMQFLDSSNDTLKRYGGSIEELFLNKTIEIYLDSARTIMKKNIQDMTEIEPKEIKEDELENADSRTSLVLDQISLGIFQFPKCCISKSAEELILLIRDVLTEIVTDRQMNSDSALKLFSTARDMLMVFRLAAIYHKKSVESLPQQAALLHNNLMYLANKAMTLHLEYREQYPPCLVQNMAIFVDLVHPLRTSAVQVLDQQVNKQQSLIVDVIKKAGFSSLSECEKLSDNTKKCLKQCLYQLSFLKNVWHGVLPSPTYCKIMGQLCYLFIEEIISKILLTKDITADTTLELAVVFGSIQEDVPLLFPEPKEVHRYVKNWTKFSELVYVLGGTLTEIEERWADGKGPLANEFTAIQLKHLIKALFQTSDRRAAVLASIN
;
A
#
# COMPACT_ATOMS: atom_id res chain seq x y z
N ASP A 1 -2.46 -82.94 -44.76
CA ASP A 1 -1.91 -82.16 -43.62
C ASP A 1 -2.83 -81.06 -43.07
N ALA A 2 -4.02 -80.79 -43.63
CA ALA A 2 -4.96 -79.84 -43.02
C ALA A 2 -5.71 -80.39 -41.79
N ILE A 3 -5.99 -81.70 -41.77
CA ILE A 3 -6.76 -82.36 -40.69
C ILE A 3 -5.97 -82.37 -39.36
N ASP A 4 -4.65 -82.56 -39.42
CA ASP A 4 -3.75 -82.62 -38.26
C ASP A 4 -3.60 -81.24 -37.59
N LEU A 5 -3.63 -80.15 -38.38
CA LEU A 5 -3.54 -78.79 -37.88
C LEU A 5 -4.83 -78.34 -37.15
N GLN A 6 -5.99 -78.73 -37.68
CA GLN A 6 -7.29 -78.43 -37.05
C GLN A 6 -7.45 -79.14 -35.70
N GLU A 7 -6.97 -80.38 -35.61
CA GLU A 7 -6.98 -81.16 -34.37
C GLU A 7 -6.02 -80.54 -33.34
N CYS A 8 -4.82 -80.12 -33.76
CA CYS A 8 -3.85 -79.43 -32.93
C CYS A 8 -4.37 -78.06 -32.44
N LEU A 9 -5.05 -77.29 -33.30
CA LEU A 9 -5.64 -75.99 -32.94
C LEU A 9 -6.81 -76.14 -31.96
N ASN A 10 -7.65 -77.16 -32.13
CA ASN A 10 -8.70 -77.50 -31.18
C ASN A 10 -8.12 -77.93 -29.83
N ASP A 11 -7.00 -78.66 -29.83
CA ASP A 11 -6.31 -79.08 -28.60
C ASP A 11 -5.66 -77.90 -27.88
N VAL A 12 -5.03 -76.98 -28.61
CA VAL A 12 -4.48 -75.73 -28.06
C VAL A 12 -5.60 -74.82 -27.56
N SER A 13 -6.70 -74.65 -28.30
CA SER A 13 -7.85 -73.87 -27.87
C SER A 13 -8.52 -74.46 -26.61
N LYS A 14 -8.61 -75.80 -26.52
CA LYS A 14 -9.06 -76.48 -25.29
C LYS A 14 -8.10 -76.24 -24.14
N LYS A 15 -6.79 -76.34 -24.36
CA LYS A 15 -5.77 -76.05 -23.34
C LYS A 15 -5.81 -74.59 -22.88
N ILE A 16 -5.99 -73.63 -23.79
CA ILE A 16 -6.12 -72.20 -23.46
C ILE A 16 -7.39 -71.96 -22.63
N ASN A 17 -8.53 -72.56 -23.00
CA ASN A 17 -9.77 -72.41 -22.23
C ASN A 17 -9.69 -73.12 -20.86
N LEU A 18 -9.04 -74.28 -20.79
CA LEU A 18 -8.73 -74.94 -19.51
C LEU A 18 -7.85 -74.05 -18.64
N LEU A 19 -6.78 -73.49 -19.19
CA LEU A 19 -5.88 -72.60 -18.44
C LEU A 19 -6.59 -71.31 -18.03
N ARG A 20 -7.51 -70.79 -18.85
CA ARG A 20 -8.35 -69.62 -18.53
C ARG A 20 -9.29 -69.90 -17.37
N GLU A 21 -10.00 -71.03 -17.39
CA GLU A 21 -10.86 -71.44 -16.27
C GLU A 21 -10.01 -71.77 -15.03
N GLU A 22 -8.84 -72.40 -15.18
CA GLU A 22 -7.91 -72.64 -14.07
C GLU A 22 -7.36 -71.34 -13.48
N VAL A 23 -6.95 -70.36 -14.30
CA VAL A 23 -6.51 -69.03 -13.82
C VAL A 23 -7.67 -68.28 -13.17
N LYS A 24 -8.89 -68.37 -13.72
CA LYS A 24 -10.08 -67.73 -13.16
C LYS A 24 -10.52 -68.35 -11.84
N ASP A 25 -10.55 -69.69 -11.74
CA ASP A 25 -10.84 -70.42 -10.51
C ASP A 25 -9.73 -70.22 -9.47
N HIS A 26 -8.47 -70.17 -9.90
CA HIS A 26 -7.32 -69.85 -9.06
C HIS A 26 -7.41 -68.42 -8.52
N MET A 27 -7.70 -67.42 -9.35
CA MET A 27 -7.86 -66.03 -8.93
C MET A 27 -9.10 -65.83 -8.03
N ASN A 28 -10.21 -66.50 -8.32
CA ASN A 28 -11.41 -66.46 -7.48
C ASN A 28 -11.22 -67.18 -6.14
N SER A 29 -10.45 -68.27 -6.08
CA SER A 29 -10.13 -68.95 -4.82
C SER A 29 -9.04 -68.23 -4.02
N HIS A 30 -8.13 -67.51 -4.69
CA HIS A 30 -6.94 -66.87 -4.10
C HIS A 30 -7.23 -65.63 -3.26
N TYR A 31 -8.24 -64.82 -3.57
CA TYR A 31 -8.50 -63.60 -2.79
C TYR A 31 -9.09 -63.86 -1.39
N VAL A 32 -9.58 -65.08 -1.11
CA VAL A 32 -10.26 -65.37 0.16
C VAL A 32 -9.37 -66.08 1.18
N GLN A 33 -8.32 -66.84 0.80
CA GLN A 33 -7.48 -67.57 1.78
C GLN A 33 -5.99 -67.67 1.39
N LEU A 34 -5.23 -66.63 1.72
CA LEU A 34 -3.76 -66.62 1.69
C LEU A 34 -3.18 -67.42 2.87
N GLN A 35 -2.63 -68.63 2.66
CA GLN A 35 -1.41 -69.06 3.38
C GLN A 35 -0.67 -70.33 2.88
N SER A 36 -1.21 -71.23 2.04
CA SER A 36 -0.64 -72.60 1.95
C SER A 36 -0.07 -73.11 0.61
N VAL A 37 -0.06 -72.38 -0.51
CA VAL A 37 0.41 -72.98 -1.78
C VAL A 37 1.32 -72.05 -2.59
N MET A 38 2.51 -71.75 -2.05
CA MET A 38 3.61 -71.13 -2.82
C MET A 38 4.38 -72.10 -3.73
N SER A 39 3.98 -73.37 -3.84
CA SER A 39 4.71 -74.38 -4.64
C SER A 39 4.11 -74.67 -6.03
N ASN A 40 2.90 -74.20 -6.36
CA ASN A 40 2.25 -74.52 -7.64
C ASN A 40 2.33 -73.40 -8.71
N ASN A 41 2.75 -72.18 -8.37
CA ASN A 41 2.83 -71.06 -9.33
C ASN A 41 3.94 -71.22 -10.39
N THR A 42 5.04 -71.89 -10.06
CA THR A 42 6.11 -72.14 -11.05
C THR A 42 5.65 -73.07 -12.16
N ASN A 43 4.74 -74.00 -11.88
CA ASN A 43 4.25 -74.96 -12.85
C ASN A 43 3.29 -74.31 -13.86
N LEU A 44 2.42 -73.40 -13.39
CA LEU A 44 1.55 -72.58 -14.26
C LEU A 44 2.35 -71.60 -15.12
N HIS A 45 3.40 -70.97 -14.58
CA HIS A 45 4.32 -70.14 -15.38
C HIS A 45 5.00 -70.93 -16.49
N VAL A 46 5.45 -72.17 -16.20
CA VAL A 46 6.07 -73.05 -17.19
C VAL A 46 5.05 -73.54 -18.23
N GLN A 47 3.82 -73.82 -17.83
CA GLN A 47 2.76 -74.23 -18.75
C GLN A 47 2.29 -73.09 -19.66
N ALA A 48 2.12 -71.88 -19.12
CA ALA A 48 1.81 -70.69 -19.89
C ALA A 48 2.95 -70.33 -20.86
N GLY A 49 4.21 -70.44 -20.42
CA GLY A 49 5.39 -70.22 -21.27
C GLY A 49 5.48 -71.22 -22.43
N LYS A 50 5.23 -72.51 -22.17
CA LYS A 50 5.18 -73.54 -23.23
C LYS A 50 4.06 -73.29 -24.24
N LEU A 51 2.86 -72.92 -23.77
CA LEU A 51 1.74 -72.58 -24.66
C LEU A 51 2.05 -71.36 -25.54
N LEU A 52 2.79 -70.39 -25.03
CA LEU A 52 3.21 -69.20 -25.80
C LEU A 52 4.20 -69.57 -26.92
N GLU A 53 5.08 -70.54 -26.65
CA GLU A 53 6.01 -71.10 -27.62
C GLU A 53 5.27 -71.96 -28.67
N ASP A 54 4.31 -72.77 -28.24
CA ASP A 54 3.44 -73.58 -29.11
C ASP A 54 2.58 -72.71 -30.04
N VAL A 55 2.02 -71.59 -29.54
CA VAL A 55 1.23 -70.63 -30.34
C VAL A 55 2.11 -69.87 -31.34
N LYS A 56 3.36 -69.52 -30.97
CA LYS A 56 4.33 -68.91 -31.90
C LYS A 56 4.76 -69.89 -33.00
N ASP A 57 4.97 -71.16 -32.66
CA ASP A 57 5.27 -72.21 -33.65
C ASP A 57 4.08 -72.40 -34.59
N LEU A 58 2.85 -72.40 -34.08
CA LEU A 58 1.64 -72.46 -34.89
C LEU A 58 1.46 -71.25 -35.81
N GLN A 59 1.77 -70.02 -35.35
CA GLN A 59 1.79 -68.82 -36.21
C GLN A 59 2.77 -68.96 -37.37
N LEU A 60 4.00 -69.38 -37.09
CA LEU A 60 5.04 -69.61 -38.10
C LEU A 60 4.60 -70.69 -39.11
N ARG A 61 3.97 -71.76 -38.63
CA ARG A 61 3.48 -72.86 -39.47
C ARG A 61 2.30 -72.41 -40.33
N LEU A 62 1.37 -71.63 -39.77
CA LEU A 62 0.23 -71.07 -40.50
C LEU A 62 0.67 -70.08 -41.58
N ASP A 63 1.61 -69.17 -41.28
CA ASP A 63 2.17 -68.23 -42.26
C ASP A 63 2.90 -68.94 -43.40
N THR A 64 3.53 -70.08 -43.10
CA THR A 64 4.20 -70.93 -44.09
C THR A 64 3.16 -71.69 -44.95
N GLN A 65 2.05 -72.10 -44.36
CA GLN A 65 0.95 -72.80 -45.03
C GLN A 65 0.14 -71.85 -45.94
N MET A 66 -0.14 -70.62 -45.49
CA MET A 66 -0.81 -69.56 -46.27
C MET A 66 -0.04 -69.22 -47.56
N LYS A 67 1.29 -69.36 -47.57
CA LYS A 67 2.12 -69.15 -48.76
C LYS A 67 2.09 -70.31 -49.76
N ARG A 68 1.63 -71.52 -49.37
CA ARG A 68 1.73 -72.74 -50.21
C ARG A 68 0.41 -73.19 -50.84
N GLU A 69 -0.76 -72.88 -50.27
CA GLU A 69 -2.07 -73.30 -50.81
C GLU A 69 -3.06 -72.12 -50.92
N VAL A 70 -3.18 -71.53 -52.12
CA VAL A 70 -3.87 -70.22 -52.32
C VAL A 70 -5.19 -70.32 -53.10
N ALA A 71 -5.92 -71.43 -53.13
CA ALA A 71 -7.19 -71.40 -53.92
C ALA A 71 -8.39 -72.23 -53.47
N ALA A 72 -8.31 -73.12 -52.47
CA ALA A 72 -9.48 -73.98 -52.12
C ALA A 72 -9.86 -74.03 -50.63
N LEU A 73 -9.07 -73.45 -49.72
CA LEU A 73 -9.33 -73.47 -48.28
C LEU A 73 -9.51 -72.06 -47.69
N THR A 74 -9.90 -71.06 -48.49
CA THR A 74 -9.90 -69.65 -48.08
C THR A 74 -10.89 -69.29 -46.97
N GLU A 75 -12.01 -70.01 -46.80
CA GLU A 75 -12.99 -69.68 -45.75
C GLU A 75 -12.67 -70.38 -44.42
N GLU A 76 -12.21 -71.64 -44.45
CA GLU A 76 -11.73 -72.36 -43.27
C GLU A 76 -10.40 -71.78 -42.75
N LEU A 77 -9.46 -71.42 -43.63
CA LEU A 77 -8.22 -70.72 -43.23
C LEU A 77 -8.51 -69.35 -42.63
N LYS A 78 -9.52 -68.63 -43.13
CA LYS A 78 -9.91 -67.34 -42.56
C LYS A 78 -10.52 -67.51 -41.18
N LYS A 79 -11.43 -68.48 -41.00
CA LYS A 79 -11.93 -68.84 -39.66
C LYS A 79 -10.83 -69.29 -38.72
N MET A 80 -9.86 -70.09 -39.19
CA MET A 80 -8.70 -70.50 -38.40
C MET A 80 -7.84 -69.30 -37.99
N LYS A 81 -7.60 -68.36 -38.91
CA LYS A 81 -6.88 -67.11 -38.61
C LYS A 81 -7.64 -66.27 -37.58
N ASP A 82 -8.93 -66.09 -37.75
CA ASP A 82 -9.77 -65.34 -36.81
C ASP A 82 -9.75 -66.01 -35.42
N THR A 83 -9.83 -67.34 -35.32
CA THR A 83 -9.72 -68.07 -34.04
C THR A 83 -8.32 -68.02 -33.43
N LEU A 84 -7.27 -67.94 -34.25
CA LEU A 84 -5.90 -67.81 -33.79
C LEU A 84 -5.62 -66.38 -33.30
N ASP A 85 -6.15 -65.37 -33.98
CA ASP A 85 -6.10 -63.98 -33.56
C ASP A 85 -6.87 -63.77 -32.24
N GLU A 86 -8.04 -64.38 -32.08
CA GLU A 86 -8.78 -64.43 -30.80
C GLU A 86 -7.95 -65.12 -29.69
N SER A 87 -7.31 -66.25 -30.01
CA SER A 87 -6.45 -66.98 -29.07
C SER A 87 -5.21 -66.16 -28.67
N ASN A 88 -4.62 -65.43 -29.60
CA ASN A 88 -3.48 -64.53 -29.35
C ASN A 88 -3.87 -63.38 -28.41
N MET A 89 -5.04 -62.77 -28.61
CA MET A 89 -5.55 -61.73 -27.72
C MET A 89 -5.79 -62.27 -26.30
N LEU A 90 -6.34 -63.49 -26.18
CA LEU A 90 -6.54 -64.13 -24.87
C LEU A 90 -5.21 -64.45 -24.17
N VAL A 91 -4.20 -64.93 -24.90
CA VAL A 91 -2.86 -65.20 -24.34
C VAL A 91 -2.17 -63.90 -23.90
N ASP A 92 -2.30 -62.82 -24.67
CA ASP A 92 -1.77 -61.50 -24.29
C ASP A 92 -2.41 -60.97 -23.00
N HIS A 93 -3.74 -61.09 -22.86
CA HIS A 93 -4.44 -60.75 -21.61
C HIS A 93 -3.96 -61.58 -20.42
N VAL A 94 -3.79 -62.89 -20.58
CA VAL A 94 -3.28 -63.77 -19.51
C VAL A 94 -1.85 -63.42 -19.13
N ASN A 95 -0.99 -63.11 -20.11
CA ASN A 95 0.39 -62.71 -19.85
C ASN A 95 0.47 -61.38 -19.09
N LYS A 96 -0.35 -60.39 -19.45
CA LYS A 96 -0.41 -59.11 -18.75
C LYS A 96 -0.95 -59.26 -17.32
N LEU A 97 -1.96 -60.12 -17.09
CA LEU A 97 -2.44 -60.45 -15.75
C LEU A 97 -1.37 -61.18 -14.91
N LEU A 98 -0.60 -62.07 -15.52
CA LEU A 98 0.54 -62.72 -14.87
C LEU A 98 1.62 -61.70 -14.48
N VAL A 99 1.94 -60.73 -15.35
CA VAL A 99 2.88 -59.65 -15.00
C VAL A 99 2.36 -58.85 -13.81
N ILE A 100 1.08 -58.47 -13.79
CA ILE A 100 0.46 -57.77 -12.65
C ILE A 100 0.56 -58.61 -11.37
N ASP A 101 0.27 -59.92 -11.43
CA ASP A 101 0.37 -60.82 -10.27
C ASP A 101 1.81 -60.99 -9.77
N THR A 102 2.80 -61.08 -10.67
CA THR A 102 4.22 -61.13 -10.29
C THR A 102 4.68 -59.85 -9.60
N GLU A 103 4.23 -58.68 -10.07
CA GLU A 103 4.55 -57.39 -9.46
C GLU A 103 3.85 -57.22 -8.10
N LEU A 104 2.58 -57.63 -7.96
CA LEU A 104 1.86 -57.62 -6.68
C LEU A 104 2.46 -58.61 -5.66
N SER A 105 2.92 -59.77 -6.13
CA SER A 105 3.67 -60.74 -5.32
C SER A 105 5.02 -60.17 -4.86
N ALA A 106 5.71 -59.42 -5.73
CA ALA A 106 6.95 -58.73 -5.38
C ALA A 106 6.70 -57.66 -4.29
N VAL A 107 5.59 -56.93 -4.35
CA VAL A 107 5.17 -55.97 -3.31
C VAL A 107 4.95 -56.65 -1.96
N GLN A 108 4.23 -57.78 -1.92
CA GLN A 108 4.00 -58.50 -0.66
C GLN A 108 5.28 -59.08 -0.05
N SER A 109 6.17 -59.65 -0.88
CA SER A 109 7.46 -60.18 -0.40
C SER A 109 8.37 -59.10 0.19
N LYS A 110 8.27 -57.86 -0.33
CA LYS A 110 9.06 -56.71 0.11
C LYS A 110 8.42 -55.97 1.29
N LYS A 111 7.09 -56.03 1.48
CA LYS A 111 6.41 -55.55 2.70
C LYS A 111 6.89 -56.26 3.97
N VAL A 112 7.33 -57.51 3.87
CA VAL A 112 7.82 -58.32 5.00
C VAL A 112 9.29 -58.01 5.36
N LYS A 113 10.06 -57.45 4.42
CA LYS A 113 11.45 -57.05 4.65
C LYS A 113 11.49 -55.53 4.78
N ASN A 114 11.41 -55.04 6.01
CA ASN A 114 11.38 -53.62 6.39
C ASN A 114 12.18 -52.67 5.45
N ASN A 115 11.58 -51.50 5.21
CA ASN A 115 12.19 -50.23 4.78
C ASN A 115 12.52 -49.99 3.30
N ASN A 116 12.01 -50.75 2.34
CA ASN A 116 12.16 -50.42 0.91
C ASN A 116 10.91 -49.80 0.27
N HIS A 117 10.41 -48.70 0.85
CA HIS A 117 9.24 -47.96 0.35
C HIS A 117 9.36 -47.54 -1.13
N LEU A 118 10.58 -47.20 -1.58
CA LEU A 118 10.86 -46.83 -2.97
C LEU A 118 10.64 -48.00 -3.94
N GLN A 119 11.09 -49.20 -3.58
CA GLN A 119 10.92 -50.38 -4.43
C GLN A 119 9.45 -50.82 -4.45
N ILE A 120 8.75 -50.73 -3.30
CA ILE A 120 7.33 -51.02 -3.19
C ILE A 120 6.52 -50.08 -4.11
N MET A 121 6.81 -48.78 -4.12
CA MET A 121 6.17 -47.83 -5.04
C MET A 121 6.52 -48.04 -6.50
N LYS A 122 7.77 -48.40 -6.84
CA LYS A 122 8.14 -48.71 -8.22
C LYS A 122 7.36 -49.91 -8.77
N HIS A 123 7.20 -50.97 -7.97
CA HIS A 123 6.41 -52.15 -8.36
C HIS A 123 4.90 -51.86 -8.41
N LEU A 124 4.40 -50.94 -7.59
CA LEU A 124 3.00 -50.51 -7.65
C LEU A 124 2.72 -49.60 -8.85
N ASP A 125 3.66 -48.74 -9.22
CA ASP A 125 3.57 -47.86 -10.39
C ASP A 125 3.69 -48.64 -11.71
N THR A 126 4.53 -49.67 -11.78
CA THR A 126 4.55 -50.60 -12.92
C THR A 126 3.23 -51.36 -13.03
N ALA A 127 2.74 -51.96 -11.94
CA ALA A 127 1.45 -52.66 -11.93
C ALA A 127 0.29 -51.74 -12.35
N ARG A 128 0.29 -50.48 -11.89
CA ARG A 128 -0.70 -49.47 -12.29
C ARG A 128 -0.61 -49.08 -13.77
N LYS A 129 0.60 -48.88 -14.31
CA LYS A 129 0.81 -48.56 -15.74
C LYS A 129 0.30 -49.67 -16.67
N TYR A 130 0.57 -50.93 -16.33
CA TYR A 130 0.04 -52.08 -17.08
C TYR A 130 -1.49 -52.18 -16.99
N LEU A 131 -2.08 -51.71 -15.89
CA LEU A 131 -3.53 -51.68 -15.68
C LEU A 131 -4.22 -50.52 -16.42
N GLU A 132 -3.62 -49.32 -16.50
CA GLU A 132 -4.26 -48.09 -17.03
C GLU A 132 -3.90 -47.76 -18.50
N LYS A 133 -2.66 -48.03 -18.97
CA LYS A 133 -2.15 -47.50 -20.25
C LYS A 133 -2.11 -48.51 -21.40
N GLU A 134 -2.04 -49.81 -21.10
CA GLU A 134 -1.82 -50.86 -22.09
C GLU A 134 -3.03 -51.79 -22.32
N CYS A 135 -4.17 -51.54 -21.66
CA CYS A 135 -5.34 -52.41 -21.71
C CYS A 135 -6.68 -51.66 -21.61
N VAL A 136 -7.37 -51.51 -22.74
CA VAL A 136 -8.79 -51.10 -22.77
C VAL A 136 -9.72 -52.31 -22.50
N ASP A 137 -9.21 -53.53 -22.69
CA ASP A 137 -10.04 -54.75 -22.71
C ASP A 137 -10.05 -55.54 -21.38
N ILE A 138 -9.18 -55.21 -20.42
CA ILE A 138 -9.15 -55.83 -19.07
C ILE A 138 -10.25 -55.28 -18.15
N GLU A 139 -10.79 -54.09 -18.43
CA GLU A 139 -11.87 -53.46 -17.63
C GLU A 139 -13.14 -54.33 -17.51
N TYR A 140 -13.36 -55.24 -18.47
CA TYR A 140 -14.52 -56.12 -18.52
C TYR A 140 -14.35 -57.43 -17.72
N LEU A 141 -13.20 -57.64 -17.09
CA LEU A 141 -12.97 -58.79 -16.22
C LEU A 141 -13.46 -58.48 -14.80
N ASP A 142 -14.21 -59.39 -14.18
CA ASP A 142 -14.72 -59.26 -12.80
C ASP A 142 -13.62 -58.97 -11.78
N ILE A 143 -12.39 -59.42 -12.08
CA ILE A 143 -11.21 -59.34 -11.21
C ILE A 143 -10.54 -57.94 -11.30
N TYR A 144 -10.80 -57.17 -12.36
CA TYR A 144 -10.24 -55.82 -12.54
C TYR A 144 -10.60 -54.91 -11.37
N LYS A 145 -11.86 -54.96 -10.93
CA LYS A 145 -12.32 -54.17 -9.78
C LYS A 145 -11.56 -54.54 -8.51
N THR A 146 -11.37 -55.83 -8.24
CA THR A 146 -10.65 -56.31 -7.05
C THR A 146 -9.16 -55.95 -7.08
N ILE A 147 -8.50 -56.07 -8.24
CA ILE A 147 -7.09 -55.69 -8.40
C ILE A 147 -6.94 -54.17 -8.27
N SER A 148 -7.83 -53.39 -8.88
CA SER A 148 -7.83 -51.93 -8.79
C SER A 148 -8.07 -51.45 -7.35
N GLU A 149 -9.02 -52.05 -6.64
CA GLU A 149 -9.26 -51.80 -5.21
C GLU A 149 -8.04 -52.19 -4.35
N THR A 150 -7.35 -53.28 -4.68
CA THR A 150 -6.14 -53.72 -3.95
C THR A 150 -4.96 -52.78 -4.19
N ILE A 151 -4.73 -52.38 -5.44
CA ILE A 151 -3.68 -51.41 -5.81
C ILE A 151 -3.95 -50.08 -5.12
N THR A 152 -5.19 -49.56 -5.18
CA THR A 152 -5.55 -48.29 -4.52
C THR A 152 -5.42 -48.36 -2.99
N LEU A 153 -5.81 -49.47 -2.37
CA LEU A 153 -5.57 -49.68 -0.94
C LEU A 153 -4.08 -49.68 -0.60
N TRP A 154 -3.24 -50.39 -1.35
CA TRP A 154 -1.81 -50.45 -1.08
C TRP A 154 -1.10 -49.12 -1.36
N TYR A 155 -1.52 -48.37 -2.38
CA TYR A 155 -1.09 -46.98 -2.57
C TYR A 155 -1.46 -46.11 -1.37
N SER A 156 -2.68 -46.25 -0.85
CA SER A 156 -3.15 -45.47 0.30
C SER A 156 -2.40 -45.82 1.60
N ASP A 157 -2.04 -47.10 1.79
CA ASP A 157 -1.26 -47.56 2.93
C ASP A 157 0.18 -47.06 2.85
N SER A 158 0.83 -47.22 1.69
CA SER A 158 2.18 -46.70 1.49
C SER A 158 2.22 -45.17 1.57
N TYR A 159 1.19 -44.46 1.11
CA TYR A 159 1.08 -43.02 1.30
C TYR A 159 1.06 -42.64 2.79
N LYS A 160 0.26 -43.35 3.62
CA LYS A 160 0.19 -43.10 5.07
C LYS A 160 1.53 -43.41 5.75
N GLU A 161 2.15 -44.54 5.41
CA GLU A 161 3.44 -44.96 5.98
C GLU A 161 4.54 -43.98 5.61
N VAL A 162 4.66 -43.60 4.34
CA VAL A 162 5.71 -42.68 3.85
C VAL A 162 5.50 -41.27 4.39
N THR A 163 4.26 -40.76 4.50
CA THR A 163 4.07 -39.42 5.09
C THR A 163 4.32 -39.41 6.60
N LYS A 164 3.99 -40.51 7.30
CA LYS A 164 4.33 -40.65 8.72
C LYS A 164 5.84 -40.72 8.91
N ALA A 165 6.53 -41.51 8.08
CA ALA A 165 7.99 -41.59 8.08
C ALA A 165 8.65 -40.24 7.79
N TRP A 166 8.08 -39.42 6.88
CA TRP A 166 8.54 -38.04 6.64
C TRP A 166 8.37 -37.14 7.87
N GLU A 167 7.20 -37.14 8.51
CA GLU A 167 6.90 -36.33 9.70
C GLU A 167 7.74 -36.74 10.94
N GLU A 168 8.18 -37.99 10.98
CA GLU A 168 9.12 -38.52 11.98
C GLU A 168 10.58 -38.19 11.64
N SER A 169 10.94 -38.21 10.35
CA SER A 169 12.31 -37.99 9.86
C SER A 169 12.71 -36.52 9.78
N VAL A 170 11.78 -35.63 9.44
CA VAL A 170 12.01 -34.18 9.34
C VAL A 170 10.89 -33.46 10.08
N ASN A 171 11.19 -32.95 11.27
CA ASN A 171 10.21 -32.31 12.12
C ASN A 171 10.74 -31.01 12.71
N ILE A 172 9.87 -30.00 12.79
CA ILE A 172 10.12 -28.75 13.51
C ILE A 172 9.23 -28.76 14.75
N LYS A 173 9.83 -29.00 15.92
CA LYS A 173 9.14 -29.09 17.21
C LYS A 173 9.39 -27.86 18.06
N TYR A 174 8.41 -27.53 18.89
CA TYR A 174 8.49 -26.43 19.86
C TYR A 174 8.72 -26.98 21.25
N LEU A 175 9.72 -26.45 21.94
CA LEU A 175 9.88 -26.64 23.37
C LEU A 175 9.79 -25.28 24.05
N GLU A 176 8.77 -25.12 24.88
CA GLU A 176 8.71 -24.04 25.85
C GLU A 176 9.48 -24.49 27.09
N MET A 177 10.61 -23.86 27.37
CA MET A 177 11.31 -24.04 28.64
C MET A 177 11.08 -22.78 29.48
N ASP A 178 10.48 -23.00 30.66
CA ASP A 178 10.27 -22.04 31.74
C ASP A 178 9.79 -20.64 31.31
N GLY A 179 8.63 -20.55 30.65
CA GLY A 179 7.83 -19.31 30.47
C GLY A 179 8.46 -18.13 29.70
N ASN A 180 9.78 -18.09 29.55
CA ASN A 180 10.57 -16.98 29.04
C ASN A 180 11.49 -17.38 27.88
N THR A 181 11.70 -18.67 27.62
CA THR A 181 12.51 -19.13 26.49
C THR A 181 11.71 -20.03 25.56
N LYS A 182 11.54 -19.57 24.31
CA LYS A 182 10.95 -20.37 23.23
C LYS A 182 12.07 -20.95 22.41
N THR A 183 12.15 -22.28 22.36
CA THR A 183 13.18 -23.01 21.64
C THR A 183 12.53 -23.80 20.51
N THR A 184 12.90 -23.47 19.28
CA THR A 184 12.50 -24.21 18.09
C THR A 184 13.57 -25.25 17.77
N LEU A 185 13.17 -26.50 17.60
CA LEU A 185 14.03 -27.63 17.26
C LEU A 185 13.68 -28.16 15.87
N LEU A 186 14.60 -28.03 14.91
CA LEU A 186 14.54 -28.79 13.67
C LEU A 186 15.29 -30.12 13.89
N SER A 187 14.58 -31.25 13.96
CA SER A 187 15.18 -32.58 14.04
C SER A 187 15.17 -33.25 12.67
N VAL A 188 16.35 -33.63 12.19
CA VAL A 188 16.55 -34.45 10.98
C VAL A 188 17.16 -35.79 11.38
N SER A 189 16.61 -36.90 10.90
CA SER A 189 17.17 -38.25 11.10
C SER A 189 18.59 -38.36 10.52
N ASP A 190 19.49 -39.08 11.20
CA ASP A 190 20.89 -39.28 10.78
C ASP A 190 21.02 -40.33 9.65
N ASP A 191 20.00 -41.15 9.41
CA ASP A 191 19.97 -42.09 8.28
C ASP A 191 19.64 -41.38 6.96
N ARG A 192 20.69 -40.85 6.32
CA ARG A 192 20.59 -40.13 5.03
C ARG A 192 19.96 -41.00 3.93
N ALA A 193 20.17 -42.31 3.95
CA ALA A 193 19.67 -43.22 2.92
C ALA A 193 18.15 -43.46 3.07
N GLU A 194 17.66 -43.53 4.31
CA GLU A 194 16.23 -43.64 4.60
C GLU A 194 15.48 -42.35 4.19
N VAL A 195 16.01 -41.18 4.52
CA VAL A 195 15.41 -39.88 4.14
C VAL A 195 15.38 -39.68 2.62
N GLN A 196 16.45 -40.06 1.92
CA GLN A 196 16.50 -40.00 0.46
C GLN A 196 15.49 -40.97 -0.19
N ASN A 197 15.37 -42.19 0.36
CA ASN A 197 14.36 -43.14 -0.09
C ASN A 197 12.93 -42.59 0.11
N ILE A 198 12.66 -41.93 1.24
CA ILE A 198 11.37 -41.28 1.51
C ILE A 198 11.10 -40.15 0.49
N LEU A 199 12.08 -39.29 0.21
CA LEU A 199 11.95 -38.20 -0.75
C LEU A 199 11.66 -38.69 -2.18
N MET A 200 12.42 -39.69 -2.65
CA MET A 200 12.19 -40.30 -3.96
C MET A 200 10.82 -40.99 -4.04
N THR A 201 10.37 -41.60 -2.95
CA THR A 201 9.04 -42.24 -2.87
C THR A 201 7.92 -41.19 -2.90
N LEU A 202 8.10 -40.05 -2.23
CA LEU A 202 7.16 -38.92 -2.26
C LEU A 202 7.09 -38.24 -3.63
N SER A 203 8.21 -38.20 -4.37
CA SER A 203 8.25 -37.73 -5.76
C SER A 203 7.37 -38.61 -6.67
N LEU A 204 7.53 -39.94 -6.58
CA LEU A 204 6.72 -40.91 -7.33
C LEU A 204 5.21 -40.83 -6.99
N LEU A 205 4.87 -40.44 -5.75
CA LEU A 205 3.48 -40.25 -5.30
C LEU A 205 2.88 -38.89 -5.72
N GLY A 206 3.68 -37.96 -6.24
CA GLY A 206 3.23 -36.61 -6.63
C GLY A 206 2.91 -35.65 -5.47
N GLU A 207 3.19 -36.04 -4.23
CA GLU A 207 2.85 -35.29 -3.00
C GLU A 207 4.04 -34.49 -2.42
N LEU A 208 5.22 -34.64 -3.03
CA LEU A 208 6.43 -33.92 -2.66
C LEU A 208 6.25 -32.38 -2.64
N PRO A 209 5.64 -31.72 -3.65
CA PRO A 209 5.47 -30.26 -3.65
C PRO A 209 4.66 -29.75 -2.44
N ARG A 210 3.59 -30.47 -2.09
CA ARG A 210 2.71 -30.10 -0.97
C ARG A 210 3.46 -30.17 0.36
N ARG A 211 4.25 -31.21 0.58
CA ARG A 211 5.00 -31.41 1.84
C ARG A 211 6.20 -30.48 1.96
N ILE A 212 6.93 -30.25 0.88
CA ILE A 212 8.00 -29.24 0.83
C ILE A 212 7.41 -27.87 1.16
N SER A 213 6.24 -27.51 0.63
CA SER A 213 5.62 -26.21 0.93
C SER A 213 5.27 -26.03 2.41
N LEU A 214 4.79 -27.07 3.09
CA LEU A 214 4.47 -27.02 4.53
C LEU A 214 5.76 -26.90 5.36
N PHE A 215 6.76 -27.72 5.03
CA PHE A 215 8.06 -27.68 5.69
C PHE A 215 8.75 -26.32 5.50
N ALA A 216 8.78 -25.80 4.27
CA ALA A 216 9.37 -24.51 3.93
C ALA A 216 8.69 -23.36 4.68
N ASN A 217 7.36 -23.36 4.77
CA ASN A 217 6.64 -22.35 5.55
C ASN A 217 6.96 -22.40 7.05
N SER A 218 7.10 -23.60 7.62
CA SER A 218 7.51 -23.77 9.01
C SER A 218 8.95 -23.35 9.24
N LEU A 219 9.87 -23.69 8.33
CA LEU A 219 11.26 -23.24 8.34
C LEU A 219 11.35 -21.71 8.29
N TYR A 220 10.57 -21.09 7.40
CA TYR A 220 10.51 -19.64 7.27
C TYR A 220 10.01 -18.97 8.56
N LYS A 221 8.84 -19.36 9.06
CA LYS A 221 8.20 -18.71 10.21
C LYS A 221 8.95 -18.93 11.52
N GLU A 222 9.47 -20.14 11.73
CA GLU A 222 9.92 -20.54 13.07
C GLU A 222 11.42 -20.43 13.28
N ILE A 223 12.19 -20.49 12.19
CA ILE A 223 13.64 -20.44 12.23
C ILE A 223 14.11 -19.12 11.64
N LEU A 224 13.80 -18.85 10.36
CA LEU A 224 14.35 -17.69 9.66
C LEU A 224 13.81 -16.36 10.20
N VAL A 225 12.49 -16.22 10.39
CA VAL A 225 11.89 -15.01 10.98
C VAL A 225 12.35 -14.82 12.43
N THR A 226 12.42 -15.89 13.22
CA THR A 226 12.89 -15.83 14.62
C THR A 226 14.35 -15.34 14.72
N ILE A 227 15.23 -15.76 13.81
CA ILE A 227 16.61 -15.29 13.77
C ILE A 227 16.68 -13.79 13.45
N ILE A 228 15.85 -13.31 12.52
CA ILE A 228 15.80 -11.90 12.10
C ILE A 228 15.25 -11.00 13.20
N GLU A 229 14.11 -11.36 13.81
CA GLU A 229 13.44 -10.50 14.80
C GLU A 229 14.06 -10.57 16.20
N LYS A 230 14.63 -11.72 16.60
CA LYS A 230 15.04 -11.97 18.00
C LYS A 230 16.53 -12.22 18.18
N HIS A 231 17.32 -12.07 17.12
CA HIS A 231 18.78 -12.27 17.15
C HIS A 231 19.24 -13.66 17.62
N SER A 232 18.38 -14.66 17.48
CA SER A 232 18.67 -16.00 17.98
C SER A 232 19.88 -16.62 17.27
N THR A 233 20.82 -17.14 18.04
CA THR A 233 21.97 -17.88 17.51
C THR A 233 21.55 -19.33 17.25
N PRO A 234 21.67 -19.85 16.02
CA PRO A 234 21.43 -21.26 15.77
C PRO A 234 22.53 -22.10 16.44
N ILE A 235 22.15 -23.13 17.17
CA ILE A 235 23.06 -24.08 17.82
C ILE A 235 22.78 -25.46 17.22
N LYS A 236 23.83 -26.15 16.78
CA LYS A 236 23.74 -27.54 16.32
C LYS A 236 24.00 -28.48 17.49
N GLU A 237 23.02 -29.32 17.82
CA GLU A 237 23.18 -30.40 18.80
C GLU A 237 22.91 -31.75 18.13
N VAL A 238 23.77 -32.75 18.37
CA VAL A 238 23.53 -34.13 17.90
C VAL A 238 22.97 -34.92 19.08
N LYS A 239 21.71 -35.36 18.97
CA LYS A 239 21.05 -36.17 20.01
C LYS A 239 20.55 -37.47 19.40
N SER A 240 21.04 -38.60 19.93
CA SER A 240 20.50 -39.96 19.69
C SER A 240 20.31 -40.32 18.21
N GLY A 241 21.29 -40.05 17.34
CA GLY A 241 21.18 -40.37 15.90
C GLY A 241 20.20 -39.45 15.14
N SER A 242 20.02 -38.22 15.62
CA SER A 242 19.35 -37.15 14.88
C SER A 242 20.13 -35.84 15.05
N VAL A 243 20.27 -35.07 13.97
CA VAL A 243 20.87 -33.74 14.01
C VAL A 243 19.76 -32.74 14.31
N VAL A 244 19.93 -31.99 15.40
CA VAL A 244 18.94 -31.01 15.86
C VAL A 244 19.51 -29.60 15.74
N LEU A 245 18.87 -28.75 14.95
CA LEU A 245 19.15 -27.32 14.92
C LEU A 245 18.23 -26.63 15.94
N VAL A 246 18.84 -26.03 16.95
CA VAL A 246 18.19 -25.38 18.07
C VAL A 246 18.27 -23.86 17.88
N VAL A 247 17.11 -23.21 17.79
CA VAL A 247 17.00 -21.76 17.80
C VAL A 247 16.28 -21.34 19.07
N SER A 248 17.03 -20.81 20.03
CA SER A 248 16.49 -20.33 21.30
C SER A 248 16.22 -18.84 21.22
N SER A 249 15.02 -18.40 21.59
CA SER A 249 14.70 -16.98 21.75
C SER A 249 14.35 -16.68 23.21
N SER A 250 15.05 -15.71 23.81
CA SER A 250 14.67 -15.20 25.13
C SER A 250 13.60 -14.12 24.95
N VAL A 251 12.40 -14.39 25.45
CA VAL A 251 11.34 -13.39 25.57
C VAL A 251 11.63 -12.59 26.84
N LYS A 252 12.42 -11.52 26.74
CA LYS A 252 12.42 -10.53 27.82
C LYS A 252 11.07 -9.79 27.79
N GLY A 253 10.20 -10.20 28.72
CA GLY A 253 9.15 -9.46 29.44
C GLY A 253 8.31 -8.41 28.71
N THR A 254 6.98 -8.64 28.72
CA THR A 254 5.85 -7.68 28.69
C THR A 254 5.91 -6.43 27.77
N PRO A 255 4.90 -6.19 26.93
CA PRO A 255 4.76 -4.97 26.15
C PRO A 255 4.28 -3.83 27.05
N ASN A 256 5.18 -3.22 27.82
CA ASN A 256 4.93 -1.93 28.48
C ASN A 256 5.88 -0.88 27.90
N SER A 257 5.28 0.03 27.14
CA SER A 257 5.66 1.44 26.94
C SER A 257 7.16 1.77 26.78
N GLN A 258 7.51 2.19 25.55
CA GLN A 258 8.60 3.11 25.23
C GLN A 258 10.05 2.61 25.40
N ALA A 259 10.34 1.35 25.04
CA ALA A 259 11.65 1.02 24.52
C ALA A 259 11.58 1.11 22.99
N GLU A 260 12.19 2.15 22.42
CA GLU A 260 12.39 2.30 20.99
C GLU A 260 12.95 0.99 20.43
N SER A 261 12.27 0.48 19.40
CA SER A 261 12.72 -0.63 18.56
C SER A 261 14.06 -0.26 17.93
N ASN A 262 15.16 -0.50 18.65
CA ASN A 262 16.47 -0.44 18.04
C ASN A 262 16.47 -1.45 16.89
N PRO A 263 16.84 -1.03 15.67
CA PRO A 263 16.87 -1.94 14.54
C PRO A 263 17.82 -3.10 14.83
N PRO A 264 17.49 -4.30 14.31
CA PRO A 264 18.32 -5.47 14.55
C PRO A 264 19.75 -5.23 14.04
N ASP A 265 20.76 -5.59 14.84
CA ASP A 265 22.17 -5.57 14.43
C ASP A 265 22.38 -6.52 13.24
N TYR A 266 22.56 -5.93 12.06
CA TYR A 266 22.66 -6.65 10.79
C TYR A 266 23.83 -7.63 10.77
N ALA A 267 24.95 -7.30 11.41
CA ALA A 267 26.14 -8.12 11.38
C ALA A 267 25.89 -9.43 12.12
N GLN A 268 25.23 -9.34 13.28
CA GLN A 268 24.84 -10.51 14.06
C GLN A 268 23.75 -11.33 13.35
N VAL A 269 22.75 -10.69 12.73
CA VAL A 269 21.70 -11.39 11.99
C VAL A 269 22.26 -12.12 10.77
N LEU A 270 23.08 -11.46 9.94
CA LEU A 270 23.71 -12.09 8.78
C LEU A 270 24.65 -13.23 9.17
N HIS A 271 25.42 -13.08 10.26
CA HIS A 271 26.27 -14.14 10.78
C HIS A 271 25.46 -15.35 11.26
N ASN A 272 24.38 -15.11 12.01
CA ASN A 272 23.49 -16.17 12.49
C ASN A 272 22.75 -16.87 11.35
N LEU A 273 22.28 -16.12 10.35
CA LEU A 273 21.68 -16.68 9.15
C LEU A 273 22.70 -17.49 8.36
N THR A 274 23.93 -17.00 8.19
CA THR A 274 25.02 -17.74 7.54
C THR A 274 25.23 -19.09 8.20
N LYS A 275 25.36 -19.13 9.54
CA LYS A 275 25.46 -20.38 10.30
C LYS A 275 24.24 -21.28 10.15
N ALA A 276 23.04 -20.72 10.18
CA ALA A 276 21.81 -21.49 9.99
C ALA A 276 21.80 -22.18 8.62
N PHE A 277 22.16 -21.45 7.55
CA PHE A 277 22.23 -22.00 6.20
C PHE A 277 23.37 -23.00 6.02
N GLU A 278 24.54 -22.80 6.65
CA GLU A 278 25.60 -23.83 6.70
C GLU A 278 25.10 -25.11 7.36
N TYR A 279 24.41 -25.02 8.50
CA TYR A 279 23.85 -26.18 9.17
C TYR A 279 22.70 -26.84 8.37
N LEU A 280 21.89 -26.05 7.67
CA LEU A 280 20.86 -26.57 6.77
C LEU A 280 21.50 -27.29 5.58
N GLN A 281 22.60 -26.78 5.02
CA GLN A 281 23.32 -27.48 3.96
C GLN A 281 23.87 -28.82 4.45
N GLU A 282 24.53 -28.85 5.60
CA GLU A 282 25.06 -30.11 6.16
C GLU A 282 23.96 -31.16 6.46
N THR A 283 22.75 -30.70 6.82
CA THR A 283 21.66 -31.60 7.25
C THR A 283 20.67 -31.97 6.13
N LEU A 284 20.45 -31.08 5.15
CA LEU A 284 19.39 -31.19 4.14
C LEU A 284 19.90 -31.25 2.69
N ASP A 285 21.21 -31.40 2.45
CA ASP A 285 21.77 -31.60 1.10
C ASP A 285 21.45 -33.02 0.58
N TYR A 286 20.18 -33.23 0.22
CA TYR A 286 19.63 -34.44 -0.37
C TYR A 286 19.33 -34.22 -1.86
N GLU A 287 19.75 -35.16 -2.70
CA GLU A 287 19.42 -35.21 -4.13
C GLU A 287 18.11 -35.95 -4.34
N ILE A 288 17.13 -35.26 -4.95
CA ILE A 288 15.80 -35.80 -5.25
C ILE A 288 15.80 -36.47 -6.63
N ASP A 289 16.40 -35.83 -7.64
CA ASP A 289 16.65 -36.31 -9.01
C ASP A 289 18.04 -35.84 -9.48
N GLU A 290 18.52 -36.29 -10.66
CA GLU A 290 19.87 -35.98 -11.21
C GLU A 290 20.21 -34.47 -11.24
N ASP A 291 19.21 -33.58 -11.23
CA ASP A 291 19.37 -32.11 -11.33
C ASP A 291 18.69 -31.28 -10.20
N THR A 292 18.04 -31.93 -9.21
CA THR A 292 17.24 -31.21 -8.18
C THR A 292 17.60 -31.57 -6.75
N LYS A 293 18.07 -30.58 -5.99
CA LYS A 293 18.33 -30.66 -4.55
C LYS A 293 17.12 -30.22 -3.72
N LEU A 294 16.93 -30.78 -2.52
CA LEU A 294 15.85 -30.39 -1.61
C LEU A 294 15.85 -28.89 -1.28
N LEU A 295 17.03 -28.30 -1.07
CA LEU A 295 17.15 -26.86 -0.78
C LEU A 295 16.72 -25.95 -1.94
N LYS A 296 16.85 -26.42 -3.20
CA LYS A 296 16.39 -25.71 -4.39
C LYS A 296 14.86 -25.63 -4.42
N GLU A 297 14.19 -26.75 -4.14
CA GLU A 297 12.73 -26.80 -4.04
C GLU A 297 12.20 -25.94 -2.89
N VAL A 298 12.81 -26.05 -1.70
CA VAL A 298 12.47 -25.18 -0.55
C VAL A 298 12.65 -23.71 -0.91
N GLY A 299 13.78 -23.38 -1.54
CA GLY A 299 14.11 -22.05 -2.05
C GLY A 299 13.08 -21.48 -3.02
N ALA A 300 12.56 -22.31 -3.94
CA ALA A 300 11.52 -21.90 -4.88
C ALA A 300 10.21 -21.46 -4.18
N TYR A 301 9.88 -22.02 -3.01
CA TYR A 301 8.66 -21.68 -2.26
C TYR A 301 8.80 -20.45 -1.35
N ILE A 302 9.94 -20.29 -0.69
CA ILE A 302 10.12 -19.25 0.36
C ILE A 302 11.21 -18.22 0.08
N GLY A 303 12.08 -18.45 -0.91
CA GLY A 303 13.26 -17.61 -1.16
C GLY A 303 12.91 -16.14 -1.36
N GLU A 304 11.94 -15.82 -2.22
CA GLU A 304 11.51 -14.44 -2.45
C GLU A 304 10.93 -13.77 -1.19
N LYS A 305 10.01 -14.48 -0.50
CA LYS A 305 9.39 -13.98 0.73
C LYS A 305 10.40 -13.72 1.83
N PHE A 306 11.36 -14.63 1.98
CA PHE A 306 12.43 -14.54 2.97
C PHE A 306 13.32 -13.33 2.73
N ILE A 307 13.78 -13.14 1.49
CA ILE A 307 14.67 -12.03 1.17
C ILE A 307 13.95 -10.68 1.32
N ASN A 308 12.70 -10.56 0.86
CA ASN A 308 11.93 -9.32 1.05
C ASN A 308 11.74 -9.00 2.54
N PHE A 309 11.47 -10.00 3.38
CA PHE A 309 11.35 -9.79 4.82
C PHE A 309 12.68 -9.37 5.48
N LEU A 310 13.79 -9.99 5.08
CA LEU A 310 15.13 -9.59 5.52
C LEU A 310 15.45 -8.14 5.09
N ASP A 311 15.06 -7.77 3.88
CA ASP A 311 15.25 -6.43 3.30
C ASP A 311 14.50 -5.35 4.09
N ASP A 312 13.21 -5.57 4.33
CA ASP A 312 12.32 -4.62 4.99
C ASP A 312 12.67 -4.41 6.47
N VAL A 313 12.96 -5.51 7.19
CA VAL A 313 13.12 -5.48 8.66
C VAL A 313 14.55 -5.15 9.08
N CYS A 314 15.55 -5.67 8.34
CA CYS A 314 16.95 -5.58 8.75
C CYS A 314 17.76 -4.67 7.83
N LEU A 315 17.83 -4.96 6.54
CA LEU A 315 18.80 -4.32 5.64
C LEU A 315 18.45 -2.86 5.33
N THR A 316 17.18 -2.52 5.17
CA THR A 316 16.74 -1.12 4.94
C THR A 316 17.12 -0.18 6.09
N CYS A 317 17.16 -0.69 7.33
CA CYS A 317 17.54 0.07 8.51
C CYS A 317 19.06 0.37 8.56
N THR A 318 19.87 -0.38 7.83
CA THR A 318 21.34 -0.20 7.78
C THR A 318 21.78 0.88 6.80
N ILE A 319 20.88 1.34 5.92
CA ILE A 319 21.18 2.40 4.96
C ILE A 319 21.47 3.69 5.74
N PRO A 320 22.65 4.31 5.56
CA PRO A 320 23.04 5.49 6.32
C PRO A 320 22.11 6.67 6.12
N ARG A 321 22.02 7.53 7.15
CA ARG A 321 21.29 8.81 7.05
C ARG A 321 22.18 9.97 6.65
N LYS A 322 23.51 9.80 6.75
CA LYS A 322 24.50 10.83 6.42
C LYS A 322 25.50 10.28 5.42
N ARG A 323 25.91 11.13 4.49
CA ARG A 323 26.88 10.76 3.45
C ARG A 323 28.23 10.29 4.02
N GLN A 324 28.65 10.85 5.16
CA GLN A 324 29.91 10.50 5.84
C GLN A 324 29.99 9.02 6.26
N GLU A 325 28.84 8.36 6.45
CA GLU A 325 28.74 6.97 6.88
C GLU A 325 28.70 5.99 5.70
N LEU A 326 28.72 6.47 4.45
CA LEU A 326 28.69 5.63 3.25
C LEU A 326 29.91 4.72 3.12
N GLU A 327 31.09 5.19 3.53
CA GLU A 327 32.30 4.38 3.50
C GLU A 327 32.16 3.14 4.41
N ALA A 328 31.59 3.30 5.60
CA ALA A 328 31.28 2.20 6.51
C ALA A 328 30.20 1.28 5.92
N PHE A 329 29.18 1.84 5.26
CA PHE A 329 28.13 1.06 4.60
C PHE A 329 28.64 0.20 3.44
N SER A 330 29.71 0.63 2.74
CA SER A 330 30.33 -0.18 1.70
C SER A 330 30.87 -1.54 2.22
N LEU A 331 31.24 -1.61 3.50
CA LEU A 331 31.65 -2.86 4.15
C LEU A 331 30.44 -3.77 4.41
N VAL A 332 29.32 -3.19 4.85
CA VAL A 332 28.04 -3.89 5.05
C VAL A 332 27.58 -4.55 3.76
N ILE A 333 27.64 -3.84 2.64
CA ILE A 333 27.26 -4.36 1.33
C ILE A 333 28.13 -5.56 0.94
N LYS A 334 29.44 -5.53 1.24
CA LYS A 334 30.31 -6.69 0.97
C LYS A 334 29.87 -7.92 1.74
N GLU A 335 29.37 -7.77 2.97
CA GLU A 335 28.82 -8.88 3.75
C GLU A 335 27.49 -9.38 3.19
N ILE A 336 26.59 -8.47 2.78
CA ILE A 336 25.32 -8.81 2.12
C ILE A 336 25.59 -9.60 0.82
N LEU A 337 26.55 -9.16 0.00
CA LEU A 337 26.90 -9.84 -1.26
C LEU A 337 27.60 -11.19 -1.03
N LYS A 338 28.38 -11.34 0.05
CA LYS A 338 28.92 -12.64 0.46
C LYS A 338 27.79 -13.61 0.83
N PHE A 339 26.78 -13.12 1.54
CA PHE A 339 25.62 -13.92 1.91
C PHE A 339 24.76 -14.29 0.68
N ASP A 340 24.53 -13.37 -0.26
CA ASP A 340 23.87 -13.68 -1.55
C ASP A 340 24.63 -14.77 -2.32
N LYS A 341 25.97 -14.68 -2.36
CA LYS A 341 26.80 -15.70 -3.01
C LYS A 341 26.63 -17.08 -2.36
N LEU A 342 26.62 -17.14 -1.03
CA LEU A 342 26.41 -18.39 -0.28
C LEU A 342 25.03 -19.01 -0.59
N LEU A 343 23.96 -18.22 -0.60
CA LEU A 343 22.61 -18.71 -0.92
C LEU A 343 22.51 -19.25 -2.36
N ARG A 344 23.25 -18.66 -3.31
CA ARG A 344 23.32 -19.14 -4.70
C ARG A 344 24.18 -20.39 -4.86
N GLU A 345 25.30 -20.48 -4.16
CA GLU A 345 26.13 -21.70 -4.12
C GLU A 345 25.32 -22.89 -3.57
N MET A 346 24.42 -22.64 -2.61
CA MET A 346 23.48 -23.63 -2.08
C MET A 346 22.25 -23.90 -2.98
N GLN A 347 22.13 -23.22 -4.13
CA GLN A 347 20.97 -23.26 -5.03
C GLN A 347 19.62 -22.91 -4.37
N PHE A 348 19.64 -22.23 -3.23
CA PHE A 348 18.43 -21.81 -2.52
C PHE A 348 17.74 -20.61 -3.18
N LEU A 349 18.53 -19.72 -3.82
CA LEU A 349 18.00 -18.62 -4.62
C LEU A 349 18.18 -18.91 -6.10
N ASP A 350 17.09 -18.78 -6.86
CA ASP A 350 17.13 -18.83 -8.32
C ASP A 350 17.73 -17.53 -8.89
N SER A 351 18.12 -17.59 -10.16
CA SER A 351 18.62 -16.47 -10.97
C SER A 351 17.65 -15.30 -11.06
N SER A 352 16.36 -15.51 -10.78
CA SER A 352 15.29 -14.52 -10.82
C SER A 352 15.30 -13.51 -9.66
N ASN A 353 15.84 -13.88 -8.50
CA ASN A 353 15.81 -13.01 -7.33
C ASN A 353 17.09 -12.17 -7.24
N ASP A 354 17.02 -10.91 -7.68
CA ASP A 354 18.14 -9.97 -7.69
C ASP A 354 18.08 -8.92 -6.56
N THR A 355 17.13 -9.06 -5.62
CA THR A 355 16.92 -8.09 -4.53
C THR A 355 18.19 -7.78 -3.73
N LEU A 356 18.94 -8.80 -3.28
CA LEU A 356 20.24 -8.63 -2.62
C LEU A 356 21.34 -8.15 -3.58
N LYS A 357 21.30 -8.54 -4.87
CA LYS A 357 22.25 -8.04 -5.87
C LYS A 357 22.10 -6.54 -6.12
N ARG A 358 20.90 -5.97 -5.95
CA ARG A 358 20.67 -4.51 -6.07
C ARG A 358 21.54 -3.71 -5.12
N TYR A 359 21.85 -4.24 -3.94
CA TYR A 359 22.79 -3.63 -2.99
C TYR A 359 24.21 -3.50 -3.55
N GLY A 360 24.62 -4.38 -4.47
CA GLY A 360 25.91 -4.31 -5.16
C GLY A 360 25.95 -3.39 -6.38
N GLY A 361 24.80 -2.90 -6.86
CA GLY A 361 24.70 -2.11 -8.09
C GLY A 361 25.07 -0.63 -7.91
N SER A 362 24.26 0.12 -7.16
CA SER A 362 24.47 1.56 -6.94
C SER A 362 24.21 1.94 -5.50
N ILE A 363 25.28 1.94 -4.70
CA ILE A 363 25.28 2.38 -3.29
C ILE A 363 24.71 3.80 -3.18
N GLU A 364 25.07 4.65 -4.14
CA GLU A 364 24.62 6.05 -4.21
C GLU A 364 23.12 6.15 -4.45
N GLU A 365 22.53 5.29 -5.27
CA GLU A 365 21.09 5.30 -5.56
C GLU A 365 20.27 4.84 -4.35
N LEU A 366 20.71 3.79 -3.65
CA LEU A 366 20.03 3.30 -2.44
C LEU A 366 20.07 4.34 -1.32
N PHE A 367 21.23 4.96 -1.10
CA PHE A 367 21.36 6.06 -0.16
C PHE A 367 20.47 7.23 -0.56
N LEU A 368 20.51 7.66 -1.82
CA LEU A 368 19.71 8.76 -2.31
C LEU A 368 18.21 8.51 -2.11
N ASN A 369 17.71 7.34 -2.51
CA ASN A 369 16.29 7.00 -2.37
C ASN A 369 15.86 7.01 -0.90
N LYS A 370 16.71 6.51 0.01
CA LYS A 370 16.43 6.55 1.45
C LYS A 370 16.43 7.98 2.00
N THR A 371 17.39 8.79 1.59
CA THR A 371 17.50 10.20 1.96
C THR A 371 16.26 10.98 1.49
N ILE A 372 15.82 10.77 0.25
CA ILE A 372 14.59 11.36 -0.29
C ILE A 372 13.36 10.93 0.53
N GLU A 373 13.25 9.64 0.86
CA GLU A 373 12.15 9.12 1.68
C GLU A 373 12.08 9.83 3.04
N ILE A 374 13.21 9.93 3.74
CA ILE A 374 13.33 10.60 5.06
C ILE A 374 12.91 12.06 4.95
N TYR A 375 13.39 12.75 3.92
CA TYR A 375 13.10 14.16 3.67
C TYR A 375 11.61 14.40 3.41
N LEU A 376 10.99 13.60 2.55
CA LEU A 376 9.56 13.70 2.26
C LEU A 376 8.70 13.30 3.47
N ASP A 377 9.08 12.29 4.23
CA ASP A 377 8.36 11.89 5.43
C ASP A 377 8.45 12.96 6.54
N SER A 378 9.61 13.59 6.69
CA SER A 378 9.81 14.75 7.56
C SER A 378 8.90 15.90 7.14
N ALA A 379 8.83 16.23 5.85
CA ALA A 379 7.94 17.27 5.34
C ALA A 379 6.44 16.93 5.57
N ARG A 380 6.04 15.66 5.40
CA ARG A 380 4.68 15.21 5.74
C ARG A 380 4.38 15.34 7.23
N THR A 381 5.35 15.01 8.09
CA THR A 381 5.21 15.14 9.54
C THR A 381 5.05 16.61 9.93
N ILE A 382 5.88 17.50 9.37
CA ILE A 382 5.79 18.96 9.57
C ILE A 382 4.42 19.49 9.12
N MET A 383 3.93 19.10 7.94
CA MET A 383 2.61 19.49 7.43
C MET A 383 1.47 19.09 8.38
N LYS A 384 1.57 17.92 9.02
CA LYS A 384 0.55 17.39 9.95
C LYS A 384 0.59 18.03 11.34
N LYS A 385 1.64 18.77 11.70
CA LYS A 385 1.75 19.44 13.01
C LYS A 385 0.60 20.43 13.22
N ASN A 386 0.31 20.73 14.49
CA ASN A 386 -0.69 21.72 14.85
C ASN A 386 -0.25 23.12 14.38
N ILE A 387 -1.13 23.84 13.68
CA ILE A 387 -0.88 25.16 13.10
C ILE A 387 -0.95 26.29 14.16
N GLN A 388 -1.49 26.01 15.36
CA GLN A 388 -1.70 27.03 16.39
C GLN A 388 -0.41 27.61 16.99
N ASP A 389 0.69 26.87 16.97
CA ASP A 389 1.97 27.38 17.47
C ASP A 389 2.57 28.35 16.44
N MET A 390 2.37 29.65 16.69
CA MET A 390 2.64 30.72 15.74
C MET A 390 3.85 31.58 16.13
N THR A 391 4.54 32.08 15.11
CA THR A 391 5.65 33.03 15.19
C THR A 391 5.35 34.24 14.31
N GLU A 392 5.76 35.42 14.77
CA GLU A 392 5.61 36.66 14.03
C GLU A 392 6.81 36.85 13.10
N ILE A 393 6.53 37.10 11.82
CA ILE A 393 7.56 37.49 10.85
C ILE A 393 7.53 39.01 10.73
N GLU A 394 8.69 39.62 10.83
CA GLU A 394 8.89 41.03 10.50
C GLU A 394 9.70 41.17 9.20
N PRO A 395 9.37 42.16 8.35
CA PRO A 395 10.25 42.55 7.25
C PRO A 395 11.63 42.93 7.82
N LYS A 396 12.69 42.43 7.20
CA LYS A 396 14.05 42.86 7.58
C LYS A 396 14.18 44.36 7.33
N GLU A 397 14.56 45.13 8.34
CA GLU A 397 14.94 46.53 8.17
C GLU A 397 16.15 46.60 7.23
N ILE A 398 15.99 47.25 6.08
CA ILE A 398 17.09 47.53 5.17
C ILE A 398 17.84 48.71 5.81
N LYS A 399 19.01 48.46 6.38
CA LYS A 399 19.86 49.52 6.94
C LYS A 399 20.42 50.35 5.79
N GLU A 400 20.38 51.68 5.92
CA GLU A 400 20.88 52.61 4.91
C GLU A 400 22.37 52.37 4.56
N ASP A 401 23.15 51.81 5.48
CA ASP A 401 24.57 51.46 5.28
C ASP A 401 24.81 50.36 4.21
N GLU A 402 23.80 49.53 3.87
CA GLU A 402 23.91 48.53 2.80
C GLU A 402 23.70 49.13 1.39
N LEU A 403 23.20 50.37 1.27
CA LEU A 403 23.06 51.06 -0.02
C LEU A 403 24.41 51.54 -0.59
N GLU A 404 25.36 51.90 0.27
CA GLU A 404 26.65 52.48 -0.19
C GLU A 404 27.61 51.44 -0.79
N ASN A 405 27.40 50.15 -0.51
CA ASN A 405 28.26 49.05 -0.97
C ASN A 405 27.72 48.33 -2.23
N ALA A 406 26.58 48.76 -2.79
CA ALA A 406 26.06 48.23 -4.04
C ALA A 406 26.87 48.77 -5.23
N ASP A 407 27.98 48.08 -5.51
CA ASP A 407 28.92 48.37 -6.58
C ASP A 407 28.22 48.75 -7.90
N SER A 408 28.69 49.86 -8.48
CA SER A 408 28.25 50.48 -9.73
C SER A 408 28.48 49.60 -10.98
N ARG A 409 27.81 48.44 -11.08
CA ARG A 409 27.90 47.54 -12.24
C ARG A 409 26.54 47.00 -12.70
N THR A 410 25.61 47.88 -12.99
CA THR A 410 24.60 47.67 -14.06
C THR A 410 23.93 49.01 -14.39
N SER A 411 24.34 49.63 -15.49
CA SER A 411 23.75 50.87 -16.00
C SER A 411 22.42 50.60 -16.72
N LEU A 412 21.43 50.10 -15.99
CA LEU A 412 20.03 50.13 -16.42
C LEU A 412 19.23 50.66 -15.24
N VAL A 413 18.57 51.80 -15.46
CA VAL A 413 17.73 52.56 -14.52
C VAL A 413 16.89 51.63 -13.62
N LEU A 414 17.44 51.29 -12.45
CA LEU A 414 16.78 50.52 -11.38
C LEU A 414 16.53 51.39 -10.14
N ASP A 415 16.80 52.70 -10.23
CA ASP A 415 16.62 53.71 -9.16
C ASP A 415 15.16 53.89 -8.70
N GLN A 416 14.20 53.16 -9.28
CA GLN A 416 12.77 53.22 -8.93
C GLN A 416 12.20 51.90 -8.36
N ILE A 417 13.03 50.86 -8.26
CA ILE A 417 12.62 49.55 -7.74
C ILE A 417 13.00 49.53 -6.26
N SER A 418 11.99 49.65 -5.37
CA SER A 418 12.24 49.64 -3.93
C SER A 418 12.95 48.34 -3.53
N LEU A 419 14.06 48.46 -2.80
CA LEU A 419 14.88 47.34 -2.33
C LEU A 419 14.06 46.28 -1.54
N GLY A 420 12.87 46.66 -1.05
CA GLY A 420 11.93 45.79 -0.37
C GLY A 420 10.93 45.01 -1.25
N ILE A 421 11.06 44.96 -2.58
CA ILE A 421 10.03 44.34 -3.47
C ILE A 421 9.71 42.87 -3.18
N PHE A 422 10.67 42.12 -2.63
CA PHE A 422 10.46 40.71 -2.24
C PHE A 422 10.29 40.51 -0.73
N GLN A 423 10.13 41.60 0.03
CA GLN A 423 9.87 41.50 1.46
C GLN A 423 8.47 40.96 1.71
N PHE A 424 8.41 39.97 2.58
CA PHE A 424 7.14 39.45 3.06
C PHE A 424 6.58 40.41 4.13
N PRO A 425 5.29 40.77 4.07
CA PRO A 425 4.71 41.70 5.03
C PRO A 425 4.71 41.13 6.45
N LYS A 426 4.63 42.04 7.43
CA LYS A 426 4.49 41.68 8.84
C LYS A 426 3.20 40.88 9.09
N CYS A 427 3.33 39.66 9.61
CA CYS A 427 2.19 38.79 9.97
C CYS A 427 2.65 37.57 10.79
N CYS A 428 1.70 36.81 11.34
CA CYS A 428 1.98 35.55 12.01
C CYS A 428 1.87 34.35 11.07
N ILE A 429 2.82 33.41 11.17
CA ILE A 429 2.79 32.09 10.54
C ILE A 429 2.92 31.01 11.61
N SER A 430 2.67 29.74 11.27
CA SER A 430 3.00 28.64 12.17
C SER A 430 4.48 28.28 12.13
N LYS A 431 5.03 27.81 13.25
CA LYS A 431 6.41 27.30 13.31
C LYS A 431 6.67 26.18 12.30
N SER A 432 5.66 25.35 12.00
CA SER A 432 5.78 24.30 10.99
C SER A 432 6.10 24.83 9.58
N ALA A 433 5.63 26.02 9.21
CA ALA A 433 5.98 26.61 7.92
C ALA A 433 7.46 27.08 7.89
N GLU A 434 8.00 27.54 9.02
CA GLU A 434 9.40 27.90 9.16
C GLU A 434 10.30 26.65 9.19
N GLU A 435 9.94 25.64 9.97
CA GLU A 435 10.61 24.34 10.00
C GLU A 435 10.73 23.70 8.62
N LEU A 436 9.69 23.80 7.78
CA LEU A 436 9.74 23.31 6.41
C LEU A 436 10.81 24.03 5.57
N ILE A 437 10.91 25.36 5.70
CA ILE A 437 11.92 26.12 4.97
C ILE A 437 13.33 25.78 5.45
N LEU A 438 13.52 25.53 6.75
CA LEU A 438 14.78 25.03 7.28
C LEU A 438 15.13 23.66 6.69
N LEU A 439 14.18 22.72 6.66
CA LEU A 439 14.39 21.41 6.06
C LEU A 439 14.76 21.50 4.56
N ILE A 440 14.10 22.38 3.81
CA ILE A 440 14.42 22.62 2.41
C ILE A 440 15.84 23.21 2.27
N ARG A 441 16.23 24.14 3.16
CA ARG A 441 17.59 24.69 3.18
C ARG A 441 18.62 23.63 3.50
N ASP A 442 18.32 22.66 4.36
CA ASP A 442 19.22 21.55 4.63
C ASP A 442 19.50 20.74 3.36
N VAL A 443 18.46 20.42 2.58
CA VAL A 443 18.59 19.74 1.27
C VAL A 443 19.43 20.57 0.30
N LEU A 444 19.14 21.86 0.16
CA LEU A 444 19.89 22.75 -0.75
C LEU A 444 21.36 22.90 -0.34
N THR A 445 21.62 22.94 0.97
CA THR A 445 22.97 23.00 1.52
C THR A 445 23.72 21.70 1.28
N GLU A 446 23.06 20.54 1.41
CA GLU A 446 23.64 19.24 1.07
C GLU A 446 24.08 19.19 -0.40
N ILE A 447 23.21 19.62 -1.33
CA ILE A 447 23.52 19.65 -2.77
C ILE A 447 24.75 20.51 -3.08
N VAL A 448 24.90 21.65 -2.42
CA VAL A 448 25.96 22.62 -2.70
C VAL A 448 27.28 22.27 -2.02
N THR A 449 27.22 21.71 -0.82
CA THR A 449 28.43 21.37 -0.03
C THR A 449 29.11 20.10 -0.53
N ASP A 450 28.34 19.17 -1.08
CA ASP A 450 28.83 17.88 -1.51
C ASP A 450 29.41 17.89 -2.93
N ARG A 451 30.73 18.07 -3.00
CA ARG A 451 31.47 18.12 -4.27
C ARG A 451 31.54 16.78 -5.01
N GLN A 452 31.24 15.66 -4.35
CA GLN A 452 31.29 14.33 -4.95
C GLN A 452 29.91 13.88 -5.46
N MET A 453 28.89 14.73 -5.34
CA MET A 453 27.54 14.42 -5.78
C MET A 453 27.46 14.27 -7.30
N ASN A 454 26.96 13.12 -7.73
CA ASN A 454 26.60 12.81 -9.10
C ASN A 454 25.43 13.70 -9.58
N SER A 455 25.43 14.03 -10.88
CA SER A 455 24.48 15.01 -11.46
C SER A 455 23.02 14.59 -11.32
N ASP A 456 22.70 13.30 -11.47
CA ASP A 456 21.34 12.76 -11.33
C ASP A 456 20.82 12.91 -9.89
N SER A 457 21.66 12.63 -8.89
CA SER A 457 21.27 12.79 -7.48
C SER A 457 21.01 14.24 -7.11
N ALA A 458 21.82 15.18 -7.63
CA ALA A 458 21.61 16.60 -7.40
C ALA A 458 20.25 17.07 -7.95
N LEU A 459 19.88 16.59 -9.15
CA LEU A 459 18.56 16.86 -9.75
C LEU A 459 17.43 16.24 -8.91
N LYS A 460 17.58 14.99 -8.46
CA LYS A 460 16.59 14.31 -7.62
C LYS A 460 16.41 14.98 -6.26
N LEU A 461 17.47 15.35 -5.54
CA LEU A 461 17.34 16.08 -4.28
C LEU A 461 16.70 17.46 -4.48
N PHE A 462 17.04 18.16 -5.56
CA PHE A 462 16.39 19.43 -5.88
C PHE A 462 14.89 19.24 -6.17
N SER A 463 14.52 18.19 -6.90
CA SER A 463 13.11 17.81 -7.09
C SER A 463 12.44 17.51 -5.76
N THR A 464 13.09 16.78 -4.86
CA THR A 464 12.59 16.50 -3.52
C THR A 464 12.32 17.78 -2.72
N ALA A 465 13.23 18.76 -2.76
CA ALA A 465 13.01 20.07 -2.15
C ALA A 465 11.77 20.79 -2.71
N ARG A 466 11.50 20.66 -4.01
CA ARG A 466 10.27 21.19 -4.65
C ARG A 466 9.03 20.40 -4.19
N ASP A 467 9.13 19.08 -4.12
CA ASP A 467 8.05 18.19 -3.68
C ASP A 467 7.65 18.46 -2.23
N MET A 468 8.58 18.82 -1.35
CA MET A 468 8.27 19.23 0.04
C MET A 468 7.28 20.40 0.11
N LEU A 469 7.45 21.42 -0.74
CA LEU A 469 6.51 22.55 -0.82
C LEU A 469 5.13 22.10 -1.31
N MET A 470 5.11 21.18 -2.27
CA MET A 470 3.87 20.61 -2.80
C MET A 470 3.16 19.71 -1.78
N VAL A 471 3.91 18.95 -0.98
CA VAL A 471 3.37 18.20 0.15
C VAL A 471 2.73 19.16 1.14
N PHE A 472 3.42 20.23 1.55
CA PHE A 472 2.86 21.17 2.53
C PHE A 472 1.59 21.88 2.04
N ARG A 473 1.46 22.12 0.73
CA ARG A 473 0.22 22.65 0.13
C ARG A 473 -1.01 21.81 0.48
N LEU A 474 -0.85 20.49 0.68
CA LEU A 474 -1.94 19.59 1.09
C LEU A 474 -2.41 19.83 2.54
N ALA A 475 -1.73 20.66 3.33
CA ALA A 475 -2.18 21.09 4.66
C ALA A 475 -3.61 21.67 4.63
N ALA A 476 -3.99 22.39 3.56
CA ALA A 476 -5.34 22.92 3.37
C ALA A 476 -6.42 21.83 3.32
N ILE A 477 -6.08 20.64 2.81
CA ILE A 477 -6.98 19.50 2.75
C ILE A 477 -6.98 18.77 4.09
N TYR A 478 -5.79 18.53 4.67
CA TYR A 478 -5.64 17.81 5.93
C TYR A 478 -6.33 18.53 7.10
N HIS A 479 -6.12 19.84 7.23
CA HIS A 479 -6.66 20.67 8.30
C HIS A 479 -8.05 21.27 7.97
N LYS A 480 -8.71 20.81 6.91
CA LYS A 480 -9.97 21.41 6.41
C LYS A 480 -11.02 21.61 7.51
N LYS A 481 -11.26 20.59 8.33
CA LYS A 481 -12.28 20.66 9.42
C LYS A 481 -11.94 21.72 10.47
N SER A 482 -10.67 21.85 10.83
CA SER A 482 -10.23 22.78 11.87
C SER A 482 -10.20 24.21 11.33
N VAL A 483 -9.77 24.40 10.08
CA VAL A 483 -9.79 25.66 9.34
C VAL A 483 -11.22 26.19 9.16
N GLU A 484 -12.17 25.31 8.79
CA GLU A 484 -13.59 25.70 8.65
C GLU A 484 -14.21 26.11 9.99
N SER A 485 -13.81 25.50 11.11
CA SER A 485 -14.39 25.78 12.43
C SER A 485 -13.74 26.97 13.13
N LEU A 486 -12.43 27.18 12.95
CA LEU A 486 -11.63 28.15 13.69
C LEU A 486 -11.06 29.23 12.75
N PRO A 487 -11.60 30.47 12.76
CA PRO A 487 -11.16 31.51 11.83
C PRO A 487 -9.67 31.87 11.93
N GLN A 488 -9.07 31.79 13.13
CA GLN A 488 -7.65 32.04 13.33
C GLN A 488 -6.78 31.04 12.55
N GLN A 489 -7.15 29.77 12.53
CA GLN A 489 -6.39 28.74 11.82
C GLN A 489 -6.46 28.92 10.30
N ALA A 490 -7.60 29.36 9.78
CA ALA A 490 -7.73 29.71 8.37
C ALA A 490 -6.77 30.86 7.98
N ALA A 491 -6.70 31.90 8.81
CA ALA A 491 -5.78 33.02 8.61
C ALA A 491 -4.31 32.61 8.70
N LEU A 492 -3.93 31.79 9.69
CA LEU A 492 -2.57 31.26 9.82
C LEU A 492 -2.19 30.40 8.62
N LEU A 493 -3.05 29.49 8.19
CA LEU A 493 -2.76 28.63 7.04
C LEU A 493 -2.67 29.43 5.73
N HIS A 494 -3.50 30.46 5.57
CA HIS A 494 -3.35 31.42 4.47
C HIS A 494 -1.97 32.07 4.49
N ASN A 495 -1.55 32.63 5.63
CA ASN A 495 -0.25 33.27 5.77
C ASN A 495 0.91 32.29 5.54
N ASN A 496 0.82 31.06 6.05
CA ASN A 496 1.82 30.02 5.81
C ASN A 496 2.04 29.78 4.32
N LEU A 497 0.96 29.59 3.56
CA LEU A 497 1.04 29.33 2.13
C LEU A 497 1.53 30.57 1.35
N MET A 498 1.13 31.78 1.77
CA MET A 498 1.67 33.03 1.21
C MET A 498 3.16 33.21 1.51
N TYR A 499 3.60 32.84 2.71
CA TYR A 499 4.98 32.89 3.15
C TYR A 499 5.84 31.91 2.37
N LEU A 500 5.41 30.66 2.24
CA LEU A 500 6.08 29.64 1.43
C LEU A 500 6.14 30.06 -0.04
N ALA A 501 5.07 30.64 -0.59
CA ALA A 501 5.09 31.20 -1.94
C ALA A 501 6.11 32.35 -2.08
N ASN A 502 6.26 33.20 -1.06
CA ASN A 502 7.28 34.23 -1.06
C ASN A 502 8.69 33.64 -1.02
N LYS A 503 8.92 32.65 -0.16
CA LYS A 503 10.22 31.95 -0.09
C LYS A 503 10.54 31.22 -1.37
N ALA A 504 9.57 30.61 -2.05
CA ALA A 504 9.78 29.99 -3.36
C ALA A 504 10.32 30.99 -4.41
N MET A 505 9.99 32.29 -4.32
CA MET A 505 10.58 33.29 -5.21
C MET A 505 12.05 33.57 -4.91
N THR A 506 12.46 33.55 -3.64
CA THR A 506 13.79 34.06 -3.22
C THR A 506 14.79 32.96 -2.86
N LEU A 507 14.34 31.76 -2.51
CA LEU A 507 15.18 30.71 -1.91
C LEU A 507 16.37 30.31 -2.81
N HIS A 508 16.15 30.23 -4.12
CA HIS A 508 17.19 29.89 -5.09
C HIS A 508 18.33 30.93 -5.13
N LEU A 509 18.07 32.19 -4.78
CA LEU A 509 19.07 33.27 -4.82
C LEU A 509 20.20 33.03 -3.81
N GLU A 510 19.88 32.41 -2.67
CA GLU A 510 20.86 32.10 -1.60
C GLU A 510 21.93 31.10 -2.06
N TYR A 511 21.64 30.26 -3.07
CA TYR A 511 22.48 29.13 -3.48
C TYR A 511 22.93 29.17 -4.95
N ARG A 512 22.36 30.09 -5.76
CA ARG A 512 22.51 30.11 -7.22
C ARG A 512 23.95 30.06 -7.71
N GLU A 513 24.85 30.82 -7.07
CA GLU A 513 26.26 30.89 -7.48
C GLU A 513 27.05 29.62 -7.18
N GLN A 514 26.55 28.79 -6.25
CA GLN A 514 27.21 27.59 -5.77
C GLN A 514 26.58 26.32 -6.33
N TYR A 515 25.54 26.44 -7.16
CA TYR A 515 24.87 25.29 -7.77
C TYR A 515 25.78 24.51 -8.72
N PRO A 516 25.75 23.17 -8.66
CA PRO A 516 26.38 22.32 -9.66
C PRO A 516 25.92 22.66 -11.10
N PRO A 517 26.76 22.45 -12.13
CA PRO A 517 26.43 22.78 -13.52
C PRO A 517 25.13 22.17 -14.02
N CYS A 518 24.78 20.96 -13.57
CA CYS A 518 23.53 20.29 -13.95
C CYS A 518 22.27 21.07 -13.51
N LEU A 519 22.29 21.71 -12.33
CA LEU A 519 21.17 22.52 -11.85
C LEU A 519 21.07 23.86 -12.56
N VAL A 520 22.21 24.46 -12.91
CA VAL A 520 22.26 25.70 -13.69
C VAL A 520 21.69 25.47 -15.09
N GLN A 521 22.09 24.38 -15.76
CA GLN A 521 21.61 24.00 -17.10
C GLN A 521 20.09 23.72 -17.11
N ASN A 522 19.57 23.11 -16.05
CA ASN A 522 18.13 22.83 -15.92
C ASN A 522 17.32 24.00 -15.31
N MET A 523 17.93 25.17 -15.12
CA MET A 523 17.28 26.35 -14.52
C MET A 523 16.56 26.03 -13.21
N ALA A 524 17.27 25.38 -12.28
CA ALA A 524 16.75 24.98 -10.98
C ALA A 524 16.20 26.18 -10.17
N ILE A 525 14.89 26.38 -10.20
CA ILE A 525 14.14 27.44 -9.49
C ILE A 525 12.87 26.88 -8.84
N PHE A 526 12.16 27.68 -8.05
CA PHE A 526 10.87 27.32 -7.43
C PHE A 526 9.69 28.21 -7.86
N VAL A 527 9.91 29.13 -8.81
CA VAL A 527 8.98 30.21 -9.16
C VAL A 527 7.64 29.69 -9.68
N ASP A 528 7.64 28.54 -10.37
CA ASP A 528 6.43 27.89 -10.87
C ASP A 528 5.51 27.37 -9.74
N LEU A 529 6.05 27.14 -8.54
CA LEU A 529 5.27 26.70 -7.36
C LEU A 529 4.54 27.86 -6.68
N VAL A 530 4.90 29.12 -6.98
CA VAL A 530 4.35 30.33 -6.34
C VAL A 530 2.85 30.44 -6.59
N HIS A 531 2.41 30.28 -7.83
CA HIS A 531 1.00 30.42 -8.18
C HIS A 531 0.13 29.32 -7.53
N PRO A 532 0.47 28.01 -7.60
CA PRO A 532 -0.26 26.97 -6.88
C PRO A 532 -0.41 27.22 -5.37
N LEU A 533 0.66 27.69 -4.70
CA LEU A 533 0.65 27.99 -3.27
C LEU A 533 -0.27 29.18 -2.95
N ARG A 534 -0.15 30.30 -3.69
CA ARG A 534 -1.02 31.48 -3.52
C ARG A 534 -2.49 31.17 -3.76
N THR A 535 -2.79 30.40 -4.80
CA THR A 535 -4.17 30.01 -5.12
C THR A 535 -4.77 29.20 -3.97
N SER A 536 -4.03 28.23 -3.41
CA SER A 536 -4.49 27.48 -2.24
C SER A 536 -4.62 28.37 -0.99
N ALA A 537 -3.73 29.34 -0.79
CA ALA A 537 -3.82 30.30 0.31
C ALA A 537 -5.10 31.13 0.25
N VAL A 538 -5.40 31.71 -0.92
CA VAL A 538 -6.59 32.53 -1.14
C VAL A 538 -7.86 31.71 -0.95
N GLN A 539 -7.91 30.50 -1.51
CA GLN A 539 -9.06 29.59 -1.36
C GLN A 539 -9.41 29.31 0.11
N VAL A 540 -8.40 29.06 0.95
CA VAL A 540 -8.59 28.81 2.39
C VAL A 540 -9.24 30.01 3.09
N LEU A 541 -8.72 31.21 2.84
CA LEU A 541 -9.23 32.43 3.50
C LEU A 541 -10.60 32.83 2.96
N ASP A 542 -10.80 32.78 1.64
CA ASP A 542 -12.07 33.10 0.98
C ASP A 542 -13.21 32.22 1.47
N GLN A 543 -12.98 30.91 1.61
CA GLN A 543 -13.97 29.99 2.18
C GLN A 543 -14.40 30.42 3.58
N GLN A 544 -13.44 30.84 4.41
CA GLN A 544 -13.74 31.29 5.76
C GLN A 544 -14.48 32.63 5.76
N VAL A 545 -14.08 33.59 4.91
CA VAL A 545 -14.77 34.88 4.77
C VAL A 545 -16.22 34.67 4.30
N ASN A 546 -16.45 33.82 3.30
CA ASN A 546 -17.80 33.50 2.80
C ASN A 546 -18.68 32.86 3.89
N LYS A 547 -18.09 32.03 4.76
CA LYS A 547 -18.78 31.49 5.93
C LYS A 547 -19.19 32.60 6.90
N GLN A 548 -18.29 33.53 7.21
CA GLN A 548 -18.61 34.66 8.09
C GLN A 548 -19.69 35.58 7.50
N GLN A 549 -19.65 35.81 6.18
CA GLN A 549 -20.69 36.57 5.48
C GLN A 549 -22.06 35.91 5.62
N SER A 550 -22.15 34.60 5.36
CA SER A 550 -23.39 33.84 5.51
C SER A 550 -23.95 33.93 6.94
N LEU A 551 -23.08 33.81 7.96
CA LEU A 551 -23.47 33.93 9.36
C LEU A 551 -24.08 35.31 9.68
N ILE A 552 -23.43 36.40 9.24
CA ILE A 552 -23.93 37.76 9.45
C ILE A 552 -25.29 37.95 8.77
N VAL A 553 -25.41 37.54 7.51
CA VAL A 553 -26.66 37.65 6.75
C VAL A 553 -27.79 36.84 7.40
N ASP A 554 -27.51 35.63 7.86
CA ASP A 554 -28.51 34.79 8.51
C ASP A 554 -28.99 35.35 9.86
N VAL A 555 -28.11 36.03 10.61
CA VAL A 555 -28.49 36.74 11.83
C VAL A 555 -29.37 37.95 11.49
N ILE A 556 -29.01 38.74 10.47
CA ILE A 556 -29.81 39.91 10.05
C ILE A 556 -31.19 39.49 9.52
N LYS A 557 -31.29 38.39 8.75
CA LYS A 557 -32.57 37.86 8.29
C LYS A 557 -33.52 37.54 9.45
N LYS A 558 -32.97 37.04 10.57
CA LYS A 558 -33.73 36.73 11.79
C LYS A 558 -34.07 37.96 12.63
N ALA A 559 -33.49 39.12 12.34
CA ALA A 559 -33.68 40.34 13.11
C ALA A 559 -35.11 40.91 13.01
N GLY A 560 -35.92 40.47 12.05
CA GLY A 560 -37.33 40.87 11.93
C GLY A 560 -37.54 42.26 11.32
N PHE A 561 -36.60 42.76 10.50
CA PHE A 561 -36.74 44.07 9.83
C PHE A 561 -38.01 44.17 8.97
N SER A 562 -38.52 43.06 8.44
CA SER A 562 -39.74 43.03 7.62
C SER A 562 -41.02 43.34 8.40
N SER A 563 -41.03 43.16 9.73
CA SER A 563 -42.19 43.43 10.59
C SER A 563 -42.09 44.78 11.31
N LEU A 564 -41.18 45.66 10.89
CA LEU A 564 -41.00 46.99 11.51
C LEU A 564 -42.27 47.85 11.42
N SER A 565 -43.05 47.73 10.34
CA SER A 565 -44.30 48.49 10.17
C SER A 565 -45.44 48.03 11.07
N GLU A 566 -45.32 46.84 11.66
CA GLU A 566 -46.37 46.22 12.49
C GLU A 566 -46.11 46.36 14.00
N CYS A 567 -44.93 46.88 14.39
CA CYS A 567 -44.49 46.93 15.77
C CYS A 567 -44.58 48.36 16.34
N GLU A 568 -45.18 48.51 17.53
CA GLU A 568 -45.21 49.80 18.24
C GLU A 568 -43.82 50.22 18.74
N LYS A 569 -42.96 49.24 19.09
CA LYS A 569 -41.58 49.42 19.56
C LYS A 569 -40.60 48.52 18.81
N LEU A 570 -39.32 48.89 18.77
CA LEU A 570 -38.29 48.06 18.15
C LEU A 570 -38.14 46.75 18.93
N SER A 571 -38.35 45.63 18.25
CA SER A 571 -38.25 44.31 18.86
C SER A 571 -36.90 44.09 19.53
N ASP A 572 -36.92 43.56 20.75
CA ASP A 572 -35.71 43.14 21.46
C ASP A 572 -34.87 42.14 20.64
N ASN A 573 -35.53 41.36 19.79
CA ASN A 573 -34.85 40.45 18.88
C ASN A 573 -34.01 41.18 17.82
N THR A 574 -34.49 42.30 17.27
CA THR A 574 -33.73 43.13 16.33
C THR A 574 -32.48 43.68 16.99
N LYS A 575 -32.62 44.26 18.19
CA LYS A 575 -31.50 44.77 18.99
C LYS A 575 -30.47 43.68 19.30
N LYS A 576 -30.93 42.48 19.68
CA LYS A 576 -30.08 41.31 19.94
C LYS A 576 -29.33 40.86 18.70
N CYS A 577 -29.98 40.76 17.54
CA CYS A 577 -29.35 40.33 16.29
C CYS A 577 -28.28 41.32 15.82
N LEU A 578 -28.52 42.63 15.92
CA LEU A 578 -27.54 43.66 15.58
C LEU A 578 -26.32 43.61 16.50
N LYS A 579 -26.54 43.50 17.82
CA LYS A 579 -25.46 43.28 18.79
C LYS A 579 -24.69 41.99 18.50
N GLN A 580 -25.38 40.91 18.15
CA GLN A 580 -24.74 39.64 17.79
C GLN A 580 -23.82 39.78 16.56
N CYS A 581 -24.21 40.55 15.55
CA CYS A 581 -23.36 40.84 14.39
C CYS A 581 -22.10 41.63 14.81
N LEU A 582 -22.26 42.67 15.64
CA LEU A 582 -21.11 43.43 16.18
C LEU A 582 -20.18 42.57 17.03
N TYR A 583 -20.72 41.68 17.87
CA TYR A 583 -19.92 40.73 18.64
C TYR A 583 -19.15 39.78 17.72
N GLN A 584 -19.77 39.31 16.63
CA GLN A 584 -19.09 38.46 15.65
C GLN A 584 -17.94 39.21 14.97
N LEU A 585 -18.14 40.46 14.55
CA LEU A 585 -17.10 41.29 13.95
C LEU A 585 -15.96 41.58 14.94
N SER A 586 -16.31 41.88 16.20
CA SER A 586 -15.34 42.09 17.29
C SER A 586 -14.54 40.82 17.60
N PHE A 587 -15.19 39.66 17.57
CA PHE A 587 -14.50 38.37 17.70
C PHE A 587 -13.51 38.16 16.56
N LEU A 588 -13.90 38.45 15.32
CA LEU A 588 -13.03 38.35 14.15
C LEU A 588 -11.84 39.31 14.22
N LYS A 589 -12.03 40.54 14.74
CA LYS A 589 -10.92 41.46 15.04
C LYS A 589 -9.87 40.78 15.94
N ASN A 590 -10.31 40.20 17.05
CA ASN A 590 -9.42 39.60 18.04
C ASN A 590 -8.59 38.43 17.47
N VAL A 591 -9.14 37.67 16.52
CA VAL A 591 -8.45 36.50 15.95
C VAL A 591 -7.67 36.79 14.67
N TRP A 592 -7.99 37.87 13.93
CA TRP A 592 -7.35 38.16 12.64
C TRP A 592 -6.41 39.36 12.65
N HIS A 593 -6.64 40.38 13.48
CA HIS A 593 -5.87 41.62 13.44
C HIS A 593 -4.37 41.41 13.70
N GLY A 594 -4.03 40.61 14.71
CA GLY A 594 -2.64 40.26 15.03
C GLY A 594 -2.07 39.09 14.22
N VAL A 595 -2.83 38.54 13.28
CA VAL A 595 -2.41 37.37 12.48
C VAL A 595 -2.17 37.78 11.04
N LEU A 596 -3.16 38.38 10.38
CA LEU A 596 -3.08 38.75 8.98
C LEU A 596 -2.24 40.03 8.77
N PRO A 597 -1.62 40.21 7.59
CA PRO A 597 -1.08 41.51 7.19
C PRO A 597 -2.15 42.60 7.27
N SER A 598 -1.79 43.78 7.81
CA SER A 598 -2.74 44.88 8.04
C SER A 598 -3.61 45.23 6.81
N PRO A 599 -3.07 45.39 5.57
CA PRO A 599 -3.89 45.68 4.40
C PRO A 599 -4.90 44.57 4.07
N THR A 600 -4.50 43.30 4.25
CA THR A 600 -5.36 42.13 4.02
C THR A 600 -6.47 42.08 5.07
N TYR A 601 -6.12 42.29 6.34
CA TYR A 601 -7.08 42.38 7.44
C TYR A 601 -8.12 43.48 7.20
N CYS A 602 -7.70 44.72 6.94
CA CYS A 602 -8.60 45.85 6.77
C CYS A 602 -9.52 45.66 5.55
N LYS A 603 -9.02 45.06 4.46
CA LYS A 603 -9.84 44.73 3.29
C LYS A 603 -10.94 43.72 3.62
N ILE A 604 -10.61 42.63 4.33
CA ILE A 604 -11.57 41.58 4.69
C ILE A 604 -12.59 42.09 5.72
N MET A 605 -12.11 42.74 6.78
CA MET A 605 -12.97 43.32 7.81
C MET A 605 -13.89 44.39 7.21
N GLY A 606 -13.36 45.22 6.31
CA GLY A 606 -14.13 46.21 5.56
C GLY A 606 -15.25 45.62 4.72
N GLN A 607 -14.98 44.51 4.03
CA GLN A 607 -15.99 43.78 3.26
C GLN A 607 -17.11 43.21 4.14
N LEU A 608 -16.77 42.66 5.32
CA LEU A 608 -17.76 42.15 6.27
C LEU A 608 -18.61 43.27 6.87
N CYS A 609 -17.98 44.39 7.25
CA CYS A 609 -18.68 45.57 7.75
C CYS A 609 -19.59 46.19 6.68
N TYR A 610 -19.11 46.26 5.43
CA TYR A 610 -19.92 46.70 4.30
C TYR A 610 -21.17 45.84 4.13
N LEU A 611 -21.03 44.51 4.13
CA LEU A 611 -22.18 43.60 4.02
C LEU A 611 -23.18 43.80 5.16
N PHE A 612 -22.70 43.93 6.40
CA PHE A 612 -23.54 44.21 7.56
C PHE A 612 -24.34 45.50 7.41
N ILE A 613 -23.67 46.58 6.99
CA ILE A 613 -24.26 47.91 6.84
C ILE A 613 -25.21 47.97 5.65
N GLU A 614 -24.84 47.39 4.52
CA GLU A 614 -25.65 47.40 3.30
C GLU A 614 -26.96 46.65 3.51
N GLU A 615 -26.93 45.53 4.24
CA GLU A 615 -28.14 44.80 4.62
C GLU A 615 -29.06 45.67 5.52
N ILE A 616 -28.50 46.41 6.50
CA ILE A 616 -29.30 47.31 7.34
C ILE A 616 -29.92 48.44 6.50
N ILE A 617 -29.12 49.15 5.71
CA ILE A 617 -29.57 50.25 4.84
C ILE A 617 -30.67 49.75 3.91
N SER A 618 -30.44 48.62 3.23
CA SER A 618 -31.38 48.04 2.28
C SER A 618 -32.70 47.69 2.95
N LYS A 619 -32.69 47.12 4.16
CA LYS A 619 -33.92 46.77 4.88
C LYS A 619 -34.70 48.00 5.30
N ILE A 620 -34.04 49.05 5.80
CA ILE A 620 -34.71 50.30 6.17
C ILE A 620 -35.31 51.00 4.95
N LEU A 621 -34.61 51.03 3.83
CA LEU A 621 -35.09 51.61 2.57
C LEU A 621 -36.24 50.84 1.91
N LEU A 622 -36.55 49.63 2.37
CA LEU A 622 -37.68 48.82 1.88
C LEU A 622 -38.92 48.91 2.79
N THR A 623 -38.76 49.43 4.00
CA THR A 623 -39.85 49.51 4.99
C THR A 623 -40.77 50.68 4.66
N LYS A 624 -42.07 50.40 4.55
CA LYS A 624 -43.06 51.40 4.11
C LYS A 624 -43.37 52.46 5.17
N ASP A 625 -43.55 52.03 6.41
CA ASP A 625 -43.91 52.88 7.55
C ASP A 625 -43.12 52.44 8.79
N ILE A 626 -42.65 53.40 9.58
CA ILE A 626 -41.90 53.18 10.83
C ILE A 626 -42.48 54.13 11.89
N THR A 627 -42.81 53.63 13.08
CA THR A 627 -43.34 54.46 14.16
C THR A 627 -42.28 55.43 14.69
N ALA A 628 -42.70 56.57 15.27
CA ALA A 628 -41.78 57.58 15.81
C ALA A 628 -40.89 57.00 16.92
N ASP A 629 -41.46 56.21 17.83
CA ASP A 629 -40.72 55.54 18.91
C ASP A 629 -39.68 54.55 18.36
N THR A 630 -40.07 53.74 17.35
CA THR A 630 -39.14 52.81 16.69
C THR A 630 -38.03 53.55 15.94
N THR A 631 -38.33 54.70 15.33
CA THR A 631 -37.35 55.55 14.64
C THR A 631 -36.29 56.07 15.61
N LEU A 632 -36.69 56.58 16.78
CA LEU A 632 -35.75 57.02 17.81
C LEU A 632 -34.90 55.86 18.36
N GLU A 633 -35.50 54.70 18.60
CA GLU A 633 -34.75 53.52 19.05
C GLU A 633 -33.76 53.02 17.99
N LEU A 634 -34.13 53.06 16.70
CA LEU A 634 -33.22 52.74 15.58
C LEU A 634 -32.07 53.74 15.49
N ALA A 635 -32.32 55.04 15.66
CA ALA A 635 -31.28 56.07 15.68
C ALA A 635 -30.25 55.81 16.79
N VAL A 636 -30.69 55.42 17.98
CA VAL A 636 -29.80 55.07 19.11
C VAL A 636 -28.99 53.81 18.80
N VAL A 637 -29.63 52.74 18.30
CA VAL A 637 -28.94 51.48 18.00
C VAL A 637 -27.94 51.66 16.86
N PHE A 638 -28.30 52.39 15.80
CA PHE A 638 -27.38 52.64 14.70
C PHE A 638 -26.28 53.64 15.08
N GLY A 639 -26.56 54.59 15.97
CA GLY A 639 -25.55 55.44 16.59
C GLY A 639 -24.47 54.62 17.30
N SER A 640 -24.85 53.60 18.09
CA SER A 640 -23.86 52.70 18.71
C SER A 640 -23.03 51.90 17.68
N ILE A 641 -23.64 51.49 16.56
CA ILE A 641 -22.91 50.84 15.46
C ILE A 641 -21.91 51.82 14.82
N GLN A 642 -22.29 53.10 14.69
CA GLN A 642 -21.44 54.15 14.14
C GLN A 642 -20.19 54.41 15.01
N GLU A 643 -20.31 54.24 16.32
CA GLU A 643 -19.19 54.34 17.28
C GLU A 643 -18.33 53.06 17.30
N ASP A 644 -18.95 51.88 17.26
CA ASP A 644 -18.25 50.60 17.44
C ASP A 644 -17.50 50.12 16.20
N VAL A 645 -18.05 50.27 14.99
CA VAL A 645 -17.45 49.74 13.75
C VAL A 645 -16.07 50.33 13.43
N PRO A 646 -15.83 51.65 13.58
CA PRO A 646 -14.50 52.22 13.39
C PRO A 646 -13.43 51.60 14.30
N LEU A 647 -13.81 51.17 15.51
CA LEU A 647 -12.89 50.53 16.45
C LEU A 647 -12.43 49.14 16.01
N LEU A 648 -13.02 48.57 14.94
CA LEU A 648 -12.58 47.30 14.36
C LEU A 648 -11.29 47.42 13.56
N PHE A 649 -10.91 48.63 13.16
CA PHE A 649 -9.72 48.89 12.34
C PHE A 649 -8.52 49.31 13.21
N PRO A 650 -7.27 49.11 12.73
CA PRO A 650 -6.08 49.63 13.40
C PRO A 650 -6.17 51.14 13.64
N GLU A 651 -6.62 51.88 12.62
CA GLU A 651 -6.92 53.30 12.72
C GLU A 651 -8.42 53.53 12.42
N PRO A 652 -9.18 54.21 13.30
CA PRO A 652 -10.62 54.38 13.11
C PRO A 652 -11.03 55.06 11.79
N LYS A 653 -10.16 55.91 11.24
CA LYS A 653 -10.40 56.61 9.96
C LYS A 653 -10.40 55.68 8.76
N GLU A 654 -9.76 54.51 8.86
CA GLU A 654 -9.71 53.53 7.78
C GLU A 654 -11.09 52.97 7.42
N VAL A 655 -12.09 53.10 8.30
CA VAL A 655 -13.48 52.74 8.00
C VAL A 655 -13.97 53.40 6.72
N HIS A 656 -13.63 54.68 6.49
CA HIS A 656 -14.02 55.42 5.28
C HIS A 656 -13.35 54.90 4.01
N ARG A 657 -12.20 54.23 4.14
CA ARG A 657 -11.44 53.66 3.02
C ARG A 657 -11.91 52.26 2.66
N TYR A 658 -12.16 51.41 3.66
CA TYR A 658 -12.42 49.98 3.44
C TYR A 658 -13.91 49.60 3.51
N VAL A 659 -14.75 50.38 4.19
CA VAL A 659 -16.19 50.14 4.30
C VAL A 659 -16.93 51.01 3.30
N LYS A 660 -17.40 50.39 2.21
CA LYS A 660 -18.28 51.09 1.25
C LYS A 660 -19.61 51.46 1.92
N ASN A 661 -20.26 52.51 1.43
CA ASN A 661 -21.54 53.02 1.97
C ASN A 661 -21.49 53.44 3.45
N TRP A 662 -20.31 53.63 4.04
CA TRP A 662 -20.17 54.12 5.41
C TRP A 662 -20.71 55.54 5.61
N THR A 663 -20.45 56.43 4.64
CA THR A 663 -21.00 57.79 4.61
C THR A 663 -22.51 57.75 4.49
N LYS A 664 -23.04 56.94 3.56
CA LYS A 664 -24.49 56.69 3.43
C LYS A 664 -25.14 56.19 4.72
N PHE A 665 -24.49 55.28 5.45
CA PHE A 665 -24.97 54.82 6.75
C PHE A 665 -25.00 55.96 7.77
N SER A 666 -23.91 56.74 7.86
CA SER A 666 -23.82 57.89 8.77
C SER A 666 -24.93 58.91 8.51
N GLU A 667 -25.22 59.19 7.23
CA GLU A 667 -26.31 60.05 6.83
C GLU A 667 -27.69 59.43 7.10
N LEU A 668 -27.85 58.10 7.01
CA LEU A 668 -29.08 57.42 7.43
C LEU A 668 -29.35 57.61 8.94
N VAL A 669 -28.32 57.47 9.78
CA VAL A 669 -28.45 57.70 11.23
C VAL A 669 -28.88 59.14 11.51
N TYR A 670 -28.32 60.11 10.77
CA TYR A 670 -28.74 61.51 10.86
C TYR A 670 -30.22 61.69 10.47
N VAL A 671 -30.69 61.07 9.39
CA VAL A 671 -32.09 61.16 8.95
C VAL A 671 -33.04 60.52 9.97
N LEU A 672 -32.66 59.41 10.60
CA LEU A 672 -33.48 58.77 11.64
C LEU A 672 -33.57 59.60 12.93
N GLY A 673 -32.52 60.35 13.28
CA GLY A 673 -32.49 61.21 14.47
C GLY A 673 -32.96 62.65 14.23
N GLY A 674 -33.14 63.06 12.97
CA GLY A 674 -33.35 64.45 12.57
C GLY A 674 -34.81 64.85 12.36
N THR A 675 -35.06 66.16 12.38
CA THR A 675 -36.35 66.77 12.06
C THR A 675 -36.50 67.01 10.56
N LEU A 676 -37.74 67.21 10.07
CA LEU A 676 -38.00 67.53 8.65
C LEU A 676 -37.20 68.75 8.15
N THR A 677 -36.96 69.75 9.01
CA THR A 677 -36.13 70.93 8.67
C THR A 677 -34.67 70.60 8.50
N GLU A 678 -34.10 69.85 9.44
CA GLU A 678 -32.71 69.44 9.39
C GLU A 678 -32.44 68.56 8.16
N ILE A 679 -33.40 67.70 7.80
CA ILE A 679 -33.33 66.87 6.59
C ILE A 679 -33.40 67.74 5.32
N GLU A 680 -34.30 68.73 5.26
CA GLU A 680 -34.41 69.66 4.13
C GLU A 680 -33.14 70.51 3.96
N GLU A 681 -32.62 71.06 5.04
CA GLU A 681 -31.37 71.84 5.05
C GLU A 681 -30.17 71.00 4.60
N ARG A 682 -30.08 69.74 5.04
CA ARG A 682 -28.97 68.84 4.67
C ARG A 682 -29.13 68.23 3.28
N TRP A 683 -30.33 68.26 2.70
CA TRP A 683 -30.57 67.99 1.28
C TRP A 683 -30.11 69.16 0.39
N ALA A 684 -30.36 70.39 0.84
CA ALA A 684 -29.91 71.63 0.20
C ALA A 684 -30.17 71.68 -1.32
N ASP A 685 -31.43 71.48 -1.73
CA ASP A 685 -31.86 71.45 -3.14
C ASP A 685 -31.04 70.50 -4.03
N GLY A 686 -30.68 69.33 -3.50
CA GLY A 686 -29.92 68.31 -4.23
C GLY A 686 -28.40 68.57 -4.30
N LYS A 687 -27.89 69.52 -3.50
CA LYS A 687 -26.44 69.85 -3.43
C LYS A 687 -25.81 69.54 -2.07
N GLY A 688 -26.61 69.14 -1.09
CA GLY A 688 -26.14 68.84 0.26
C GLY A 688 -25.57 67.43 0.43
N PRO A 689 -25.00 67.11 1.60
CA PRO A 689 -24.43 65.80 1.90
C PRO A 689 -25.38 64.63 1.66
N LEU A 690 -26.68 64.81 1.92
CA LEU A 690 -27.68 63.76 1.68
C LEU A 690 -27.86 63.43 0.20
N ALA A 691 -27.74 64.42 -0.68
CA ALA A 691 -27.91 64.25 -2.12
C ALA A 691 -26.75 63.48 -2.77
N ASN A 692 -25.59 63.47 -2.13
CA ASN A 692 -24.43 62.68 -2.60
C ASN A 692 -24.61 61.17 -2.35
N GLU A 693 -25.40 60.79 -1.35
CA GLU A 693 -25.51 59.39 -0.87
C GLU A 693 -26.88 58.75 -1.16
N PHE A 694 -27.94 59.57 -1.25
CA PHE A 694 -29.31 59.14 -1.50
C PHE A 694 -29.89 59.77 -2.75
N THR A 695 -30.63 58.96 -3.51
CA THR A 695 -31.46 59.49 -4.61
C THR A 695 -32.67 60.23 -4.04
N ALA A 696 -33.20 61.19 -4.79
CA ALA A 696 -34.43 61.89 -4.43
C ALA A 696 -35.61 60.92 -4.13
N ILE A 697 -35.68 59.81 -4.87
CA ILE A 697 -36.69 58.77 -4.68
C ILE A 697 -36.51 58.07 -3.31
N GLN A 698 -35.28 57.68 -2.98
CA GLN A 698 -34.97 57.05 -1.69
C GLN A 698 -35.25 57.98 -0.52
N LEU A 699 -34.86 59.27 -0.63
CA LEU A 699 -35.12 60.24 0.43
C LEU A 699 -36.62 60.53 0.59
N LYS A 700 -37.36 60.70 -0.51
CA LYS A 700 -38.84 60.81 -0.47
C LYS A 700 -39.48 59.59 0.18
N HIS A 701 -38.97 58.39 -0.10
CA HIS A 701 -39.47 57.17 0.53
C HIS A 701 -39.19 57.15 2.04
N LEU A 702 -37.97 57.48 2.47
CA LEU A 702 -37.62 57.58 3.89
C LEU A 702 -38.47 58.62 4.63
N ILE A 703 -38.61 59.83 4.08
CA ILE A 703 -39.47 60.87 4.67
C ILE A 703 -40.91 60.38 4.77
N LYS A 704 -41.38 59.61 3.78
CA LYS A 704 -42.72 59.04 3.82
C LYS A 704 -42.88 57.97 4.90
N ALA A 705 -41.85 57.16 5.13
CA ALA A 705 -41.86 56.09 6.12
C ALA A 705 -41.72 56.60 7.56
N LEU A 706 -40.97 57.68 7.78
CA LEU A 706 -40.61 58.18 9.12
C LEU A 706 -41.59 59.22 9.68
N PHE A 707 -42.27 60.00 8.82
CA PHE A 707 -43.09 61.13 9.23
C PHE A 707 -44.56 60.98 8.83
N GLN A 708 -45.47 61.29 9.75
CA GLN A 708 -46.91 61.35 9.49
C GLN A 708 -47.26 62.43 8.45
N THR A 709 -48.42 62.27 7.79
CA THR A 709 -48.91 63.21 6.77
C THR A 709 -49.19 64.57 7.39
N SER A 710 -48.51 65.61 6.89
CA SER A 710 -48.68 67.01 7.30
C SER A 710 -48.38 67.93 6.12
N ASP A 711 -48.86 69.18 6.17
CA ASP A 711 -48.59 70.19 5.14
C ASP A 711 -47.09 70.45 4.98
N ARG A 712 -46.36 70.43 6.10
CA ARG A 712 -44.89 70.56 6.12
C ARG A 712 -44.20 69.39 5.42
N ARG A 713 -44.63 68.15 5.66
CA ARG A 713 -44.11 66.97 4.95
C ARG A 713 -44.39 67.07 3.45
N ALA A 714 -45.58 67.54 3.06
CA ALA A 714 -45.91 67.73 1.65
C ALA A 714 -45.03 68.80 0.97
N ALA A 715 -44.75 69.91 1.66
CA ALA A 715 -43.84 70.95 1.18
C ALA A 715 -42.41 70.44 0.98
N VAL A 716 -41.84 69.75 1.97
CA VAL A 716 -40.49 69.16 1.88
C VAL A 716 -40.40 68.09 0.79
N LEU A 717 -41.43 67.25 0.65
CA LEU A 717 -41.47 66.25 -0.44
C LEU A 717 -41.54 66.90 -1.84
N ALA A 718 -42.07 68.13 -1.95
CA ALA A 718 -42.12 68.88 -3.19
C ALA A 718 -40.82 69.65 -3.49
N SER A 719 -40.06 70.06 -2.46
CA SER A 719 -38.75 70.70 -2.63
C SER A 719 -37.65 69.72 -3.06
N ILE A 720 -37.76 68.45 -2.66
CA ILE A 720 -36.88 67.38 -3.14
C ILE A 720 -37.29 67.02 -4.58
N ASN A 721 -36.45 67.25 -5.58
CA ASN A 721 -36.71 66.86 -6.98
C ASN A 721 -35.94 65.63 -7.42
#